data_AF-A0A1D2SVH6-F1
#
_entry.id   AF-A0A1D2SVH6-F1
#
_cell.length_a   1.000
_cell.length_b   1.000
_cell.length_c   1.000
_cell.angle_alpha   90.00
_cell.angle_beta   90.00
_cell.angle_gamma   90.00
#
_symmetry.space_group_name_H-M   'P 1'
#
loop_
_entity.id
_entity.type
_entity.pdbx_description
1 polymer ?
#
loop_
_entity_poly.entity_id
_entity_poly.type
_entity_poly.pdbx_seq_one_letter_code
_entity_poly.pdbx_strand_id
1 'polypeptide(L)'
;MLLASAVLLGVAVVWAVAAGVLMNALGIGFRQALLYVPFKMAYRVRDEAIRDARGAPAPVIYVVSHQSSIEPALMLSLLPEETLHILDEASAQAHWLDPWRTLARTIAFNAEHVFVSRRLVRVLRGKGRLAVYFPDAVEPDVKSFRLFRAVGRIAMQADAAIVPIFVGGARHLPSSVTPAPQAPRSRFPRLSIAALPPMTVAELSERAGMANTTYANAFFDRFAEARLAATELDRGLFHAMCDAADRYGPSRTIVEDVISGALSYRTLMTGARVIGQRLAAVTAPGEAVGILLPNANGLVITLMGLASAARVAAMVNYTAGPANVTSAVKTAEIKVVVSSRAFIEKASLADVVAAIELAGARMVWLEELREGVSALDKATAALQWHRPLEVQDASKPAVILFTSGSEGTPKAVVLSHRNLIANAMQAEARISISPADKLLNVLPAFHSFGLTGGTILPLLTGVRLFLYPSPLHYKLIPDVARKARPTIMFGTDTFLSAYARTAEDADFSSLRFVVAGAEPVRQETRRVWRERFGAEIIEGYGLTEAAPVVAVNTATHNRDGTVGRLLPGIRMRLEPVEGVSEGGRLWLSGPNLMMGYMTADRPGELQPLEGWYDTGDIVSVDREGFVTIQGRAKRFAKIAGEMVSLGAVEMLVQALWPEEHHAAVAVPDKRKGERIVLVTTATNADPEQLRLYGKQAGVADLMVPHDIVKVSELPVLGSGKTDYVTARRMAIDQLGLEAA
;
A
#
# COMPACT_ATOMS: atom_id res chain seq x y z
N MET A 1 -4.94 33.29 -49.74
CA MET A 1 -3.51 32.90 -49.64
C MET A 1 -2.76 33.72 -48.59
N LEU A 2 -2.70 35.05 -48.68
CA LEU A 2 -1.98 35.91 -47.70
C LEU A 2 -2.38 35.68 -46.23
N LEU A 3 -3.68 35.54 -45.95
CA LEU A 3 -4.17 35.28 -44.59
C LEU A 3 -3.68 33.91 -44.04
N ALA A 4 -3.71 32.86 -44.87
CA ALA A 4 -3.24 31.53 -44.48
C ALA A 4 -1.72 31.52 -44.23
N SER A 5 -0.95 32.21 -45.08
CA SER A 5 0.50 32.38 -44.89
C SER A 5 0.83 33.18 -43.63
N ALA A 6 0.08 34.24 -43.33
CA ALA A 6 0.25 35.03 -42.11
C ALA A 6 -0.08 34.22 -40.85
N VAL A 7 -1.15 33.40 -40.87
CA VAL A 7 -1.50 32.50 -39.76
C VAL A 7 -0.42 31.44 -39.54
N LEU A 8 0.06 30.79 -40.61
CA LEU A 8 1.13 29.80 -40.52
C LEU A 8 2.43 30.41 -39.98
N LEU A 9 2.79 31.62 -40.45
CA LEU A 9 3.93 32.35 -39.93
C LEU A 9 3.75 32.69 -38.44
N GLY A 10 2.57 33.14 -38.04
CA GLY A 10 2.25 33.40 -36.64
C GLY A 10 2.39 32.15 -35.76
N VAL A 11 1.87 31.01 -36.20
CA VAL A 11 2.02 29.73 -35.49
C VAL A 11 3.49 29.33 -35.39
N ALA A 12 4.27 29.46 -36.47
CA ALA A 12 5.70 29.15 -36.47
C ALA A 12 6.48 30.04 -35.50
N VAL A 13 6.16 31.34 -35.43
CA VAL A 13 6.77 32.29 -34.47
C VAL A 13 6.42 31.90 -33.04
N VAL A 14 5.15 31.62 -32.73
CA VAL A 14 4.73 31.17 -31.39
C VAL A 14 5.44 29.87 -30.99
N TRP A 15 5.58 28.94 -31.94
CA TRP A 15 6.29 27.67 -31.71
C TRP A 15 7.78 27.88 -31.42
N ALA A 16 8.43 28.76 -32.18
CA ALA A 16 9.84 29.11 -31.97
C ALA A 16 10.06 29.83 -30.63
N VAL A 17 9.14 30.72 -30.24
CA VAL A 17 9.18 31.39 -28.93
C VAL A 17 8.99 30.38 -27.80
N ALA A 18 8.01 29.49 -27.90
CA ALA A 18 7.79 28.42 -26.93
C ALA A 18 9.02 27.51 -26.81
N ALA A 19 9.67 27.18 -27.93
CA ALA A 19 10.93 26.44 -27.94
C ALA A 19 12.05 27.22 -27.24
N GLY A 20 12.18 28.54 -27.48
CA GLY A 20 13.15 29.38 -26.78
C GLY A 20 12.95 29.40 -25.26
N VAL A 21 11.68 29.44 -24.80
CA VAL A 21 11.35 29.35 -23.37
C VAL A 21 11.76 28.00 -22.78
N LEU A 22 11.40 26.89 -23.46
CA LEU A 22 11.73 25.54 -22.99
C LEU A 22 13.24 25.25 -23.04
N MET A 23 13.94 25.77 -24.05
CA MET A 23 15.41 25.71 -24.16
C MET A 23 16.07 26.25 -22.90
N ASN A 24 15.66 27.44 -22.45
CA ASN A 24 16.20 28.07 -21.25
C ASN A 24 15.73 27.35 -19.96
N ALA A 25 14.45 26.99 -19.87
CA ALA A 25 13.88 26.38 -18.67
C ALA A 25 14.46 24.98 -18.37
N LEU A 26 14.72 24.18 -19.42
CA LEU A 26 15.14 22.78 -19.30
C LEU A 26 16.64 22.57 -19.62
N GLY A 27 17.34 23.59 -20.12
CA GLY A 27 18.73 23.46 -20.55
C GLY A 27 18.93 22.48 -21.70
N ILE A 28 17.98 22.44 -22.64
CA ILE A 28 18.00 21.60 -23.85
C ILE A 28 18.44 22.43 -25.07
N GLY A 29 18.87 21.80 -26.15
CA GLY A 29 19.18 22.52 -27.40
C GLY A 29 17.93 23.10 -28.08
N PHE A 30 18.07 24.14 -28.90
CA PHE A 30 16.91 24.75 -29.58
C PHE A 30 16.17 23.76 -30.50
N ARG A 31 16.91 22.88 -31.20
CA ARG A 31 16.31 21.82 -32.03
C ARG A 31 15.54 20.80 -31.20
N GLN A 32 16.09 20.40 -30.06
CA GLN A 32 15.41 19.54 -29.09
C GLN A 32 14.13 20.21 -28.58
N ALA A 33 14.18 21.50 -28.24
CA ALA A 33 13.03 22.26 -27.77
C ALA A 33 11.94 22.37 -28.84
N LEU A 34 12.28 22.64 -30.10
CA LEU A 34 11.32 22.70 -31.21
C LEU A 34 10.52 21.41 -31.36
N LEU A 35 11.20 20.26 -31.23
CA LEU A 35 10.59 18.94 -31.31
C LEU A 35 9.87 18.52 -30.02
N TYR A 36 10.13 19.18 -28.90
CA TYR A 36 9.48 18.94 -27.62
C TYR A 36 8.19 19.74 -27.40
N VAL A 37 8.12 20.98 -27.88
CA VAL A 37 6.93 21.86 -27.80
C VAL A 37 5.59 21.14 -28.05
N PRO A 38 5.42 20.33 -29.12
CA PRO A 38 4.13 19.67 -29.36
C PRO A 38 3.75 18.70 -28.25
N PHE A 39 4.71 17.99 -27.65
CA PHE A 39 4.44 17.12 -26.51
C PHE A 39 4.05 17.95 -25.27
N LYS A 40 4.81 19.00 -24.96
CA LYS A 40 4.52 19.90 -23.83
C LYS A 40 3.11 20.48 -23.92
N MET A 41 2.70 20.92 -25.10
CA MET A 41 1.37 21.51 -25.32
C MET A 41 0.25 20.47 -25.30
N ALA A 42 0.39 19.37 -26.06
CA ALA A 42 -0.66 18.36 -26.19
C ALA A 42 -0.91 17.61 -24.87
N TYR A 43 0.16 17.30 -24.14
CA TYR A 43 0.10 16.44 -22.96
C TYR A 43 0.37 17.17 -21.65
N ARG A 44 0.59 18.50 -21.67
CA ARG A 44 0.84 19.32 -20.46
C ARG A 44 1.87 18.66 -19.54
N VAL A 45 2.98 18.24 -20.15
CA VAL A 45 3.99 17.41 -19.49
C VAL A 45 4.58 18.16 -18.30
N ARG A 46 4.56 17.57 -17.10
CA ARG A 46 5.39 18.02 -15.97
C ARG A 46 6.78 17.44 -16.13
N ASP A 47 7.77 18.28 -16.35
CA ASP A 47 9.10 17.92 -16.83
C ASP A 47 10.23 18.51 -15.98
N GLU A 48 9.91 19.10 -14.83
CA GLU A 48 10.86 19.83 -14.00
C GLU A 48 12.04 18.92 -13.56
N ALA A 49 11.75 17.65 -13.26
CA ALA A 49 12.74 16.66 -12.84
C ALA A 49 13.78 16.31 -13.92
N ILE A 50 13.52 16.66 -15.19
CA ILE A 50 14.46 16.34 -16.28
C ILE A 50 15.76 17.12 -16.18
N ARG A 51 15.71 18.33 -15.61
CA ARG A 51 16.87 19.20 -15.46
C ARG A 51 17.93 18.54 -14.58
N ASP A 52 17.50 17.96 -13.46
CA ASP A 52 18.37 17.26 -12.53
C ASP A 52 18.94 15.98 -13.16
N ALA A 53 18.11 15.24 -13.91
CA ALA A 53 18.56 14.07 -14.66
C ALA A 53 19.65 14.42 -15.69
N ARG A 54 19.46 15.50 -16.45
CA ARG A 54 20.47 15.98 -17.43
C ARG A 54 21.77 16.40 -16.76
N GLY A 55 21.69 16.96 -15.55
CA GLY A 55 22.84 17.37 -14.75
C GLY A 55 23.68 16.20 -14.18
N ALA A 56 23.21 14.95 -14.31
CA ALA A 56 23.94 13.81 -13.79
C ALA A 56 25.34 13.66 -14.43
N PRO A 57 26.40 13.48 -13.61
CA PRO A 57 27.76 13.34 -14.11
C PRO A 57 27.91 12.03 -14.89
N ALA A 58 28.64 12.07 -16.00
CA ALA A 58 28.98 10.87 -16.76
C ALA A 58 30.17 10.14 -16.10
N PRO A 59 30.21 8.79 -16.14
CA PRO A 59 29.30 7.89 -16.84
C PRO A 59 27.92 7.72 -16.18
N VAL A 60 26.86 7.74 -16.99
CA VAL A 60 25.48 7.60 -16.51
C VAL A 60 24.62 6.76 -17.45
N ILE A 61 23.72 5.97 -16.86
CA ILE A 61 22.67 5.23 -17.54
C ILE A 61 21.31 5.78 -17.11
N TYR A 62 20.59 6.40 -18.05
CA TYR A 62 19.19 6.74 -17.91
C TYR A 62 18.34 5.49 -18.15
N VAL A 63 17.57 5.10 -17.15
CA VAL A 63 16.71 3.92 -17.20
C VAL A 63 15.28 4.40 -17.28
N VAL A 64 14.65 4.28 -18.44
CA VAL A 64 13.38 4.94 -18.75
C VAL A 64 12.26 3.91 -18.81
N SER A 65 11.12 4.19 -18.18
CA SER A 65 9.91 3.37 -18.35
C SER A 65 9.43 3.38 -19.81
N HIS A 66 9.03 2.22 -20.32
CA HIS A 66 8.49 2.04 -21.66
C HIS A 66 7.05 1.52 -21.57
N GLN A 67 6.11 2.46 -21.65
CA GLN A 67 4.67 2.26 -21.63
C GLN A 67 4.01 2.60 -22.96
N SER A 68 4.67 3.40 -23.83
CA SER A 68 4.16 3.76 -25.14
C SER A 68 5.28 3.99 -26.17
N SER A 69 4.89 4.19 -27.41
CA SER A 69 5.82 4.59 -28.46
C SER A 69 6.36 6.03 -28.31
N ILE A 70 5.78 6.85 -27.41
CA ILE A 70 6.14 8.27 -27.27
C ILE A 70 7.39 8.49 -26.41
N GLU A 71 7.67 7.63 -25.41
CA GLU A 71 8.83 7.82 -24.53
C GLU A 71 10.17 7.95 -25.27
N PRO A 72 10.47 7.16 -26.33
CA PRO A 72 11.67 7.39 -27.14
C PRO A 72 11.76 8.81 -27.71
N ALA A 73 10.68 9.36 -28.27
CA ALA A 73 10.66 10.71 -28.84
C ALA A 73 10.84 11.77 -27.74
N LEU A 74 10.18 11.59 -26.60
CA LEU A 74 10.34 12.46 -25.44
C LEU A 74 11.80 12.50 -24.99
N MET A 75 12.41 11.33 -24.77
CA MET A 75 13.77 11.24 -24.25
C MET A 75 14.81 11.76 -25.25
N LEU A 76 14.65 11.53 -26.55
CA LEU A 76 15.51 12.13 -27.59
C LEU A 76 15.44 13.67 -27.58
N SER A 77 14.28 14.22 -27.20
CA SER A 77 14.09 15.68 -27.07
C SER A 77 14.58 16.24 -25.73
N LEU A 78 14.80 15.39 -24.72
CA LEU A 78 14.92 15.84 -23.34
C LEU A 78 16.23 15.42 -22.66
N LEU A 79 16.90 14.37 -23.13
CA LEU A 79 18.21 13.95 -22.63
C LEU A 79 19.34 14.63 -23.41
N PRO A 80 20.59 14.64 -22.90
CA PRO A 80 21.72 15.25 -23.60
C PRO A 80 21.93 14.62 -25.00
N GLU A 81 22.27 15.41 -26.03
CA GLU A 81 22.38 14.97 -27.44
C GLU A 81 23.45 13.88 -27.65
N GLU A 82 24.46 13.84 -26.78
CA GLU A 82 25.51 12.84 -26.72
C GLU A 82 25.07 11.50 -26.11
N THR A 83 23.83 11.41 -25.64
CA THR A 83 23.26 10.17 -25.09
C THR A 83 23.05 9.14 -26.21
N LEU A 84 23.55 7.93 -26.00
CA LEU A 84 23.28 6.79 -26.87
C LEU A 84 21.97 6.12 -26.42
N HIS A 85 20.92 6.24 -27.23
CA HIS A 85 19.63 5.61 -26.96
C HIS A 85 19.58 4.18 -27.50
N ILE A 86 19.23 3.24 -26.62
CA ILE A 86 19.08 1.83 -26.93
C ILE A 86 17.60 1.54 -27.15
N LEU A 87 17.15 1.62 -28.40
CA LEU A 87 15.75 1.47 -28.78
C LEU A 87 15.38 -0.01 -28.95
N ASP A 88 14.14 -0.36 -28.60
CA ASP A 88 13.54 -1.62 -29.03
C ASP A 88 13.37 -1.66 -30.56
N GLU A 89 13.11 -2.85 -31.10
CA GLU A 89 13.01 -3.05 -32.54
C GLU A 89 11.86 -2.26 -33.18
N ALA A 90 10.70 -2.18 -32.53
CA ALA A 90 9.56 -1.44 -33.05
C ALA A 90 9.86 0.07 -33.10
N SER A 91 10.45 0.63 -32.05
CA SER A 91 10.89 2.02 -32.00
C SER A 91 12.00 2.33 -33.01
N ALA A 92 12.93 1.40 -33.24
CA ALA A 92 14.01 1.58 -34.20
C ALA A 92 13.53 1.55 -35.67
N GLN A 93 12.45 0.84 -35.97
CA GLN A 93 11.86 0.76 -37.31
C GLN A 93 10.77 1.82 -37.55
N ALA A 94 10.35 2.54 -36.52
CA ALA A 94 9.29 3.54 -36.62
C ALA A 94 9.72 4.80 -37.40
N HIS A 95 9.26 4.93 -38.65
CA HIS A 95 9.54 6.09 -39.52
C HIS A 95 9.09 7.43 -38.94
N TRP A 96 8.01 7.45 -38.15
CA TRP A 96 7.53 8.69 -37.53
C TRP A 96 8.54 9.25 -36.50
N LEU A 97 9.44 8.42 -35.97
CA LEU A 97 10.46 8.81 -35.01
C LEU A 97 11.69 9.47 -35.69
N ASP A 98 11.81 9.41 -37.01
CA ASP A 98 12.98 9.89 -37.77
C ASP A 98 13.42 11.31 -37.43
N PRO A 99 12.52 12.31 -37.31
CA PRO A 99 12.91 13.66 -36.92
C PRO A 99 13.65 13.68 -35.57
N TRP A 100 13.18 12.90 -34.60
CA TRP A 100 13.78 12.80 -33.26
C TRP A 100 15.08 12.01 -33.26
N ARG A 101 15.21 10.98 -34.11
CA ARG A 101 16.46 10.20 -34.22
C ARG A 101 17.63 11.01 -34.74
N THR A 102 17.39 12.16 -35.38
CA THR A 102 18.46 13.09 -35.77
C THR A 102 19.06 13.86 -34.59
N LEU A 103 18.39 13.90 -33.44
CA LEU A 103 18.83 14.66 -32.26
C LEU A 103 19.95 13.96 -31.46
N ALA A 104 20.03 12.64 -31.54
CA ALA A 104 21.00 11.86 -30.76
C ALA A 104 21.34 10.53 -31.43
N ARG A 105 22.38 9.85 -30.94
CA ARG A 105 22.77 8.54 -31.47
C ARG A 105 21.79 7.47 -30.99
N THR A 106 21.32 6.62 -31.90
CA THR A 106 20.44 5.50 -31.58
C THR A 106 21.03 4.18 -32.04
N ILE A 107 20.79 3.10 -31.29
CA ILE A 107 21.01 1.72 -31.74
C ILE A 107 19.74 0.91 -31.52
N ALA A 108 19.44 -0.01 -32.43
CA ALA A 108 18.42 -1.03 -32.21
C ALA A 108 19.02 -2.15 -31.34
N PHE A 109 18.29 -2.60 -30.33
CA PHE A 109 18.71 -3.72 -29.50
C PHE A 109 17.54 -4.63 -29.19
N ASN A 110 17.77 -5.94 -29.32
CA ASN A 110 16.77 -6.94 -28.95
C ASN A 110 16.92 -7.29 -27.46
N ALA A 111 15.93 -6.89 -26.65
CA ALA A 111 15.88 -7.13 -25.21
C ALA A 111 15.79 -8.63 -24.82
N GLU A 112 15.52 -9.53 -25.77
CA GLU A 112 15.55 -10.97 -25.51
C GLU A 112 16.98 -11.54 -25.50
N HIS A 113 17.94 -10.84 -26.10
CA HIS A 113 19.34 -11.28 -26.26
C HIS A 113 20.29 -10.40 -25.43
N VAL A 114 19.88 -10.08 -24.20
CA VAL A 114 20.64 -9.21 -23.30
C VAL A 114 21.88 -9.93 -22.78
N PHE A 115 22.98 -9.80 -23.51
CA PHE A 115 24.33 -10.08 -23.05
C PHE A 115 25.05 -8.78 -22.70
N VAL A 116 26.00 -8.85 -21.76
CA VAL A 116 26.87 -7.72 -21.40
C VAL A 116 27.66 -7.31 -22.64
N SER A 117 27.22 -6.25 -23.31
CA SER A 117 27.89 -5.74 -24.48
C SER A 117 29.14 -4.97 -24.07
N ARG A 118 30.32 -5.54 -24.37
CA ARG A 118 31.62 -4.85 -24.17
C ARG A 118 31.64 -3.46 -24.82
N ARG A 119 30.85 -3.26 -25.87
CA ARG A 119 30.68 -1.96 -26.54
C ARG A 119 30.01 -0.93 -25.62
N LEU A 120 28.93 -1.28 -24.94
CA LEU A 120 28.21 -0.37 -24.03
C LEU A 120 29.09 0.02 -22.83
N VAL A 121 29.79 -0.95 -22.25
CA VAL A 121 30.76 -0.69 -21.17
C VAL A 121 31.86 0.25 -21.63
N ARG A 122 32.37 0.09 -22.86
CA ARG A 122 33.39 1.00 -23.42
C ARG A 122 32.87 2.43 -23.62
N VAL A 123 31.62 2.59 -24.09
CA VAL A 123 30.99 3.91 -24.22
C VAL A 123 30.93 4.60 -22.85
N LEU A 124 30.48 3.90 -21.81
CA LEU A 124 30.42 4.46 -20.45
C LEU A 124 31.81 4.80 -19.91
N ARG A 125 32.79 3.88 -20.01
CA ARG A 125 34.17 4.16 -19.56
C ARG A 125 34.82 5.37 -20.24
N GLY A 126 34.37 5.73 -21.44
CA GLY A 126 34.74 6.97 -22.12
C GLY A 126 33.99 8.21 -21.63
N LYS A 127 33.42 8.21 -20.42
CA LYS A 127 32.50 9.23 -19.88
C LYS A 127 31.25 9.45 -20.75
N GLY A 128 30.75 8.37 -21.36
CA GLY A 128 29.54 8.39 -22.18
C GLY A 128 28.24 8.34 -21.36
N ARG A 129 27.12 8.59 -22.05
CA ARG A 129 25.76 8.48 -21.48
C ARG A 129 24.94 7.46 -22.28
N LEU A 130 24.14 6.65 -21.59
CA LEU A 130 23.23 5.68 -22.21
C LEU A 130 21.79 5.95 -21.79
N ALA A 131 20.84 5.70 -22.67
CA ALA A 131 19.42 5.61 -22.33
C ALA A 131 18.88 4.22 -22.69
N VAL A 132 18.29 3.53 -21.71
CA VAL A 132 17.75 2.18 -21.85
C VAL A 132 16.29 2.16 -21.44
N TYR A 133 15.43 1.58 -22.28
CA TYR A 133 13.98 1.56 -22.08
C TYR A 133 13.55 0.22 -21.49
N PHE A 134 12.88 0.26 -20.34
CA PHE A 134 12.46 -0.90 -19.57
C PHE A 134 10.94 -1.11 -19.70
N PRO A 135 10.45 -2.33 -19.94
CA PRO A 135 9.03 -2.62 -19.89
C PRO A 135 8.41 -2.19 -18.55
N ASP A 136 7.20 -1.62 -18.60
CA ASP A 136 6.43 -1.25 -17.40
C ASP A 136 5.77 -2.47 -16.74
N ALA A 137 6.59 -3.45 -16.35
CA ALA A 137 6.16 -4.60 -15.59
C ALA A 137 6.28 -4.30 -14.09
N VAL A 138 5.15 -4.18 -13.39
CA VAL A 138 5.11 -4.04 -11.92
C VAL A 138 5.70 -5.28 -11.25
N GLU A 139 5.32 -6.45 -11.74
CA GLU A 139 5.78 -7.76 -11.30
C GLU A 139 6.46 -8.46 -12.49
N PRO A 140 7.74 -8.14 -12.78
CA PRO A 140 8.44 -8.73 -13.91
C PRO A 140 8.64 -10.23 -13.70
N ASP A 141 8.46 -11.01 -14.77
CA ASP A 141 8.82 -12.42 -14.81
C ASP A 141 10.35 -12.61 -14.85
N VAL A 142 10.80 -13.88 -14.77
CA VAL A 142 12.23 -14.21 -14.77
C VAL A 142 12.94 -13.68 -16.03
N LYS A 143 12.27 -13.68 -17.18
CA LYS A 143 12.84 -13.22 -18.46
C LYS A 143 13.02 -11.70 -18.45
N SER A 144 11.98 -10.95 -18.09
CA SER A 144 11.99 -9.48 -18.03
C SER A 144 12.93 -8.97 -16.95
N PHE A 145 13.07 -9.69 -15.84
CA PHE A 145 13.98 -9.31 -14.75
C PHE A 145 15.47 -9.42 -15.14
N ARG A 146 15.82 -10.17 -16.20
CA ARG A 146 17.20 -10.26 -16.70
C ARG A 146 17.75 -8.89 -17.11
N LEU A 147 16.89 -7.97 -17.54
CA LEU A 147 17.30 -6.64 -17.96
C LEU A 147 17.88 -5.83 -16.77
N PHE A 148 17.26 -5.91 -15.59
CA PHE A 148 17.81 -5.29 -14.37
C PHE A 148 19.19 -5.86 -14.02
N ARG A 149 19.35 -7.18 -14.11
CA ARG A 149 20.65 -7.84 -13.85
C ARG A 149 21.72 -7.39 -14.84
N ALA A 150 21.39 -7.30 -16.12
CA ALA A 150 22.36 -6.96 -17.14
C ALA A 150 22.76 -5.49 -17.11
N VAL A 151 21.79 -4.58 -17.01
CA VAL A 151 22.06 -3.14 -16.92
C VAL A 151 22.79 -2.80 -15.63
N GLY A 152 22.38 -3.39 -14.49
CA GLY A 152 23.11 -3.25 -13.23
C GLY A 152 24.56 -3.74 -13.34
N ARG A 153 24.80 -4.85 -14.05
CA ARG A 153 26.17 -5.33 -14.28
C ARG A 153 26.99 -4.42 -15.20
N ILE A 154 26.39 -3.85 -16.25
CA ILE A 154 27.04 -2.86 -17.12
C ILE A 154 27.41 -1.61 -16.32
N ALA A 155 26.49 -1.10 -15.50
CA ALA A 155 26.72 0.04 -14.63
C ALA A 155 27.89 -0.23 -13.66
N MET A 156 27.86 -1.37 -12.98
CA MET A 156 28.93 -1.78 -12.06
C MET A 156 30.30 -1.91 -12.75
N GLN A 157 30.38 -2.47 -13.96
CA GLN A 157 31.65 -2.62 -14.69
C GLN A 157 32.25 -1.31 -15.21
N ALA A 158 31.41 -0.29 -15.36
CA ALA A 158 31.79 1.03 -15.86
C ALA A 158 31.79 2.10 -14.76
N ASP A 159 31.50 1.73 -13.52
CA ASP A 159 31.24 2.64 -12.39
C ASP A 159 30.27 3.77 -12.76
N ALA A 160 29.20 3.41 -13.48
CA ALA A 160 28.22 4.35 -13.98
C ALA A 160 27.08 4.56 -12.98
N ALA A 161 26.67 5.81 -12.82
CA ALA A 161 25.46 6.13 -12.09
C ALA A 161 24.22 5.70 -12.88
N ILE A 162 23.17 5.31 -12.17
CA ILE A 162 21.86 4.98 -12.73
C ILE A 162 20.90 6.09 -12.36
N VAL A 163 20.17 6.59 -13.36
CA VAL A 163 19.10 7.58 -13.20
C VAL A 163 17.79 6.95 -13.69
N PRO A 164 16.96 6.43 -12.77
CA PRO A 164 15.61 5.97 -13.09
C PRO A 164 14.71 7.14 -13.51
N ILE A 165 14.05 6.99 -14.66
CA ILE A 165 13.09 7.94 -15.22
C ILE A 165 11.77 7.20 -15.46
N PHE A 166 10.68 7.71 -14.89
CA PHE A 166 9.34 7.17 -15.11
C PHE A 166 8.43 8.23 -15.73
N VAL A 167 7.70 7.86 -16.79
CA VAL A 167 6.75 8.75 -17.47
C VAL A 167 5.33 8.40 -17.05
N GLY A 168 4.85 9.04 -15.99
CA GLY A 168 3.49 8.93 -15.51
C GLY A 168 2.47 9.32 -16.57
N GLY A 169 1.36 8.57 -16.65
CA GLY A 169 0.28 8.80 -17.62
C GLY A 169 0.51 8.18 -19.00
N ALA A 170 1.72 7.75 -19.34
CA ALA A 170 2.06 7.22 -20.67
C ALA A 170 1.25 5.96 -21.04
N ARG A 171 0.94 5.07 -20.07
CA ARG A 171 0.05 3.91 -20.29
C ARG A 171 -1.37 4.25 -20.76
N HIS A 172 -1.80 5.50 -20.67
CA HIS A 172 -3.11 5.96 -21.15
C HIS A 172 -3.07 6.54 -22.57
N LEU A 173 -1.88 6.70 -23.16
CA LEU A 173 -1.74 7.23 -24.52
C LEU A 173 -2.35 6.27 -25.55
N PRO A 174 -2.82 6.78 -26.71
CA PRO A 174 -3.36 5.93 -27.77
C PRO A 174 -2.35 4.87 -28.24
N SER A 175 -1.06 5.21 -28.22
CA SER A 175 0.06 4.35 -28.61
C SER A 175 0.66 3.53 -27.46
N SER A 176 -0.03 3.43 -26.32
CA SER A 176 0.45 2.62 -25.19
C SER A 176 0.53 1.14 -25.56
N VAL A 177 1.50 0.44 -24.98
CA VAL A 177 1.69 -1.02 -25.10
C VAL A 177 0.82 -1.80 -24.11
N THR A 178 0.41 -1.18 -23.00
CA THR A 178 -0.52 -1.79 -22.02
C THR A 178 -1.91 -2.00 -22.65
N PRO A 179 -2.56 -3.16 -22.51
CA PRO A 179 -3.90 -3.39 -23.07
C PRO A 179 -4.96 -2.37 -22.60
N ALA A 180 -5.85 -1.94 -23.49
CA ALA A 180 -6.88 -0.93 -23.18
C ALA A 180 -7.78 -1.27 -21.98
N PRO A 181 -8.18 -2.54 -21.71
CA PRO A 181 -8.93 -2.89 -20.50
C PRO A 181 -8.16 -2.65 -19.18
N GLN A 182 -6.83 -2.72 -19.21
CA GLN A 182 -5.96 -2.48 -18.06
C GLN A 182 -5.51 -1.02 -17.94
N ALA A 183 -5.58 -0.25 -19.03
CA ALA A 183 -5.30 1.19 -19.02
C ALA A 183 -6.16 1.89 -20.09
N PRO A 184 -7.29 2.51 -19.70
CA PRO A 184 -8.18 3.19 -20.64
C PRO A 184 -7.43 4.25 -21.45
N ARG A 185 -7.75 4.32 -22.74
CA ARG A 185 -7.09 5.25 -23.68
C ARG A 185 -7.66 6.65 -23.57
N SER A 186 -6.77 7.63 -23.55
CA SER A 186 -7.07 9.07 -23.61
C SER A 186 -6.26 9.70 -24.73
N ARG A 187 -6.87 10.64 -25.47
CA ARG A 187 -6.17 11.33 -26.57
C ARG A 187 -5.09 12.29 -26.08
N PHE A 188 -5.34 12.96 -24.95
CA PHE A 188 -4.47 14.01 -24.40
C PHE A 188 -4.31 13.87 -22.88
N PRO A 189 -3.84 12.70 -22.38
CA PRO A 189 -3.58 12.53 -20.95
C PRO A 189 -2.50 13.51 -20.50
N ARG A 190 -2.55 13.90 -19.22
CA ARG A 190 -1.42 14.60 -18.62
C ARG A 190 -0.25 13.63 -18.45
N LEU A 191 0.95 14.05 -18.80
CA LEU A 191 2.17 13.28 -18.54
C LEU A 191 2.98 13.91 -17.40
N SER A 192 3.66 13.09 -16.62
CA SER A 192 4.65 13.54 -15.63
C SER A 192 5.94 12.76 -15.76
N ILE A 193 7.05 13.46 -15.85
CA ILE A 193 8.38 12.87 -15.87
C ILE A 193 8.91 12.95 -14.45
N ALA A 194 9.07 11.80 -13.80
CA ALA A 194 9.87 11.69 -12.59
C ALA A 194 11.25 11.19 -12.96
N ALA A 195 12.28 11.81 -12.39
CA ALA A 195 13.64 11.33 -12.45
C ALA A 195 14.23 11.31 -11.05
N LEU A 196 14.83 10.19 -10.66
CA LEU A 196 15.46 10.07 -9.35
C LEU A 196 16.94 10.51 -9.41
N PRO A 197 17.51 10.98 -8.29
CA PRO A 197 18.92 11.33 -8.23
C PRO A 197 19.84 10.18 -8.68
N PRO A 198 20.95 10.50 -9.39
CA PRO A 198 21.91 9.52 -9.87
C PRO A 198 22.52 8.76 -8.70
N MET A 199 22.59 7.42 -8.81
CA MET A 199 23.26 6.55 -7.84
C MET A 199 24.00 5.43 -8.55
N THR A 200 25.23 5.18 -8.14
CA THR A 200 25.99 3.99 -8.52
C THR A 200 25.35 2.74 -7.94
N VAL A 201 25.74 1.57 -8.47
CA VAL A 201 25.28 0.29 -7.92
C VAL A 201 25.71 0.10 -6.47
N ALA A 202 26.90 0.58 -6.10
CA ALA A 202 27.41 0.52 -4.73
C ALA A 202 26.52 1.34 -3.77
N GLU A 203 26.21 2.59 -4.13
CA GLU A 203 25.33 3.46 -3.34
C GLU A 203 23.90 2.90 -3.24
N LEU A 204 23.39 2.28 -4.30
CA LEU A 204 22.07 1.62 -4.26
C LEU A 204 22.05 0.46 -3.28
N SER A 205 23.10 -0.36 -3.28
CA SER A 205 23.25 -1.47 -2.33
C SER A 205 23.43 -0.98 -0.89
N GLU A 206 24.20 0.09 -0.68
CA GLU A 206 24.37 0.71 0.64
C GLU A 206 23.05 1.32 1.14
N ARG A 207 22.34 2.05 0.28
CA ARG A 207 21.02 2.64 0.60
C ARG A 207 19.97 1.60 0.93
N ALA A 208 20.01 0.44 0.30
CA ALA A 208 19.14 -0.67 0.68
C ALA A 208 19.35 -1.07 2.15
N GLY A 209 20.45 -0.64 2.78
CA GLY A 209 20.71 -0.77 4.22
C GLY A 209 21.07 -2.19 4.63
N MET A 210 21.36 -3.06 3.66
CA MET A 210 21.56 -4.48 3.88
C MET A 210 22.85 -4.87 3.21
N ALA A 211 23.80 -5.39 4.01
CA ALA A 211 25.07 -5.93 3.52
C ALA A 211 24.91 -7.04 2.46
N ASN A 212 23.68 -7.44 2.12
CA ASN A 212 23.37 -8.60 1.33
C ASN A 212 22.38 -8.41 0.17
N THR A 213 21.63 -7.29 0.04
CA THR A 213 20.65 -7.15 -1.06
C THR A 213 21.35 -7.17 -2.42
N THR A 214 20.92 -8.05 -3.32
CA THR A 214 21.51 -8.09 -4.67
C THR A 214 21.34 -6.76 -5.41
N TYR A 215 22.34 -6.34 -6.17
CA TYR A 215 22.28 -5.09 -6.93
C TYR A 215 21.07 -5.01 -7.88
N ALA A 216 20.64 -6.13 -8.45
CA ALA A 216 19.50 -6.18 -9.35
C ALA A 216 18.18 -5.90 -8.61
N ASN A 217 18.07 -6.43 -7.39
CA ASN A 217 16.93 -6.20 -6.51
C ASN A 217 16.91 -4.75 -6.00
N ALA A 218 18.05 -4.19 -5.59
CA ALA A 218 18.16 -2.80 -5.20
C ALA A 218 17.81 -1.84 -6.36
N PHE A 219 18.26 -2.15 -7.57
CA PHE A 219 17.93 -1.40 -8.77
C PHE A 219 16.43 -1.51 -9.13
N PHE A 220 15.84 -2.71 -9.04
CA PHE A 220 14.41 -2.90 -9.23
C PHE A 220 13.57 -2.08 -8.23
N ASP A 221 13.97 -2.07 -6.96
CA ASP A 221 13.30 -1.26 -5.92
C ASP A 221 13.38 0.23 -6.22
N ARG A 222 14.56 0.69 -6.66
CA ARG A 222 14.78 2.08 -7.05
C ARG A 222 13.92 2.47 -8.25
N PHE A 223 13.70 1.57 -9.20
CA PHE A 223 12.83 1.83 -10.35
C PHE A 223 11.35 1.93 -9.93
N ALA A 224 10.91 1.10 -8.98
CA ALA A 224 9.58 1.23 -8.37
C ALA A 224 9.40 2.57 -7.62
N GLU A 225 10.46 3.09 -7.00
CA GLU A 225 10.46 4.44 -6.39
C GLU A 225 10.28 5.54 -7.43
N ALA A 226 10.81 5.38 -8.65
CA ALA A 226 10.61 6.34 -9.74
C ALA A 226 9.14 6.38 -10.19
N ARG A 227 8.47 5.22 -10.20
CA ARG A 227 7.02 5.13 -10.45
C ARG A 227 6.23 5.89 -9.38
N LEU A 228 6.56 5.71 -8.10
CA LEU A 228 5.93 6.45 -7.01
C LEU A 228 6.15 7.97 -7.17
N ALA A 229 7.38 8.39 -7.49
CA ALA A 229 7.73 9.79 -7.68
C ALA A 229 7.01 10.48 -8.85
N ALA A 230 6.50 9.71 -9.83
CA ALA A 230 5.68 10.24 -10.91
C ALA A 230 4.24 10.57 -10.49
N THR A 231 3.83 10.13 -9.29
CA THR A 231 2.50 10.37 -8.72
C THR A 231 2.44 11.67 -7.92
N GLU A 232 1.32 12.38 -7.99
CA GLU A 232 1.11 13.60 -7.21
C GLU A 232 0.54 13.26 -5.83
N LEU A 233 1.43 13.20 -4.84
CA LEU A 233 1.08 12.89 -3.45
C LEU A 233 0.47 14.08 -2.71
N ASP A 234 0.69 15.30 -3.20
CA ASP A 234 0.18 16.56 -2.63
C ASP A 234 -1.25 16.87 -3.12
N ARG A 235 -2.12 15.86 -3.06
CA ARG A 235 -3.55 15.98 -3.35
C ARG A 235 -4.37 15.64 -2.11
N GLY A 236 -5.49 16.32 -1.93
CA GLY A 236 -6.53 15.84 -1.02
C GLY A 236 -7.22 14.59 -1.58
N LEU A 237 -7.74 13.72 -0.71
CA LEU A 237 -8.32 12.43 -1.11
C LEU A 237 -9.47 12.57 -2.12
N PHE A 238 -10.35 13.56 -1.94
CA PHE A 238 -11.47 13.76 -2.87
C PHE A 238 -10.96 14.18 -4.25
N HIS A 239 -9.97 15.09 -4.29
CA HIS A 239 -9.34 15.51 -5.54
C HIS A 239 -8.60 14.36 -6.23
N ALA A 240 -7.89 13.53 -5.47
CA ALA A 240 -7.25 12.34 -6.02
C ALA A 240 -8.28 11.37 -6.65
N MET A 241 -9.49 11.27 -6.07
CA MET A 241 -10.59 10.52 -6.66
C MET A 241 -11.21 11.22 -7.88
N CYS A 242 -11.26 12.57 -7.93
CA CYS A 242 -11.60 13.30 -9.16
C CYS A 242 -10.62 12.96 -10.29
N ASP A 243 -9.31 12.98 -10.00
CA ASP A 243 -8.26 12.66 -10.97
C ASP A 243 -8.40 11.21 -11.47
N ALA A 244 -8.80 10.28 -10.60
CA ALA A 244 -9.12 8.91 -10.98
C ALA A 244 -10.38 8.84 -11.87
N ALA A 245 -11.45 9.57 -11.54
CA ALA A 245 -12.67 9.63 -12.34
C ALA A 245 -12.41 10.20 -13.75
N ASP A 246 -11.56 11.23 -13.87
CA ASP A 246 -11.14 11.80 -15.15
C ASP A 246 -10.32 10.81 -15.98
N ARG A 247 -9.49 9.99 -15.31
CA ARG A 247 -8.61 9.00 -15.95
C ARG A 247 -9.38 7.74 -16.40
N TYR A 248 -10.28 7.23 -15.57
CA TYR A 248 -10.95 5.94 -15.79
C TYR A 248 -12.39 6.07 -16.29
N GLY A 249 -12.91 7.29 -16.36
CA GLY A 249 -14.24 7.63 -16.86
C GLY A 249 -15.26 7.81 -15.73
N PRO A 250 -16.02 8.93 -15.71
CA PRO A 250 -16.95 9.23 -14.62
C PRO A 250 -18.16 8.30 -14.54
N SER A 251 -18.52 7.62 -15.64
CA SER A 251 -19.62 6.65 -15.70
C SER A 251 -19.20 5.23 -15.27
N ARG A 252 -17.91 5.00 -15.04
CA ARG A 252 -17.40 3.71 -14.61
C ARG A 252 -17.95 3.35 -13.24
N THR A 253 -18.59 2.18 -13.12
CA THR A 253 -18.89 1.57 -11.83
C THR A 253 -17.60 1.38 -11.05
N ILE A 254 -17.51 2.02 -9.89
CA ILE A 254 -16.29 1.98 -9.07
C ILE A 254 -16.51 1.26 -7.75
N VAL A 255 -17.69 1.39 -7.15
CA VAL A 255 -18.04 0.73 -5.89
C VAL A 255 -19.39 0.05 -6.00
N GLU A 256 -19.51 -1.11 -5.37
CA GLU A 256 -20.70 -1.94 -5.33
C GLU A 256 -20.80 -2.58 -3.95
N ASP A 257 -22.01 -2.76 -3.43
CA ASP A 257 -22.26 -3.53 -2.21
C ASP A 257 -23.54 -4.39 -2.38
N VAL A 258 -23.81 -5.24 -1.41
CA VAL A 258 -25.02 -6.10 -1.39
C VAL A 258 -26.30 -5.38 -0.93
N ILE A 259 -26.22 -4.11 -0.52
CA ILE A 259 -27.32 -3.37 0.15
C ILE A 259 -27.94 -2.33 -0.79
N SER A 260 -27.09 -1.51 -1.37
CA SER A 260 -27.37 -0.31 -2.18
C SER A 260 -27.04 -0.52 -3.67
N GLY A 261 -26.30 -1.58 -4.02
CA GLY A 261 -25.94 -1.91 -5.39
C GLY A 261 -24.73 -1.13 -5.92
N ALA A 262 -24.67 -0.95 -7.24
CA ALA A 262 -23.50 -0.37 -7.92
C ALA A 262 -23.59 1.16 -8.07
N LEU A 263 -22.46 1.84 -7.83
CA LEU A 263 -22.30 3.28 -8.03
C LEU A 263 -21.14 3.56 -9.00
N SER A 264 -21.39 4.47 -9.94
CA SER A 264 -20.33 5.07 -10.75
C SER A 264 -19.52 6.09 -9.97
N TYR A 265 -18.32 6.47 -10.44
CA TYR A 265 -17.58 7.60 -9.87
C TYR A 265 -18.46 8.84 -9.73
N ARG A 266 -19.18 9.23 -10.80
CA ARG A 266 -20.06 10.40 -10.79
C ARG A 266 -21.15 10.27 -9.72
N THR A 267 -21.79 9.11 -9.62
CA THR A 267 -22.88 8.89 -8.65
C THR A 267 -22.34 8.92 -7.21
N LEU A 268 -21.22 8.23 -6.96
CA LEU A 268 -20.54 8.20 -5.67
C LEU A 268 -20.16 9.61 -5.22
N MET A 269 -19.52 10.38 -6.10
CA MET A 269 -19.04 11.74 -5.80
C MET A 269 -20.19 12.74 -5.64
N THR A 270 -21.27 12.57 -6.40
CA THR A 270 -22.51 13.34 -6.21
C THR A 270 -23.07 13.08 -4.81
N GLY A 271 -23.20 11.81 -4.41
CA GLY A 271 -23.64 11.43 -3.07
C GLY A 271 -22.72 11.97 -1.98
N ALA A 272 -21.40 11.87 -2.18
CA ALA A 272 -20.40 12.39 -1.25
C ALA A 272 -20.55 13.90 -1.06
N ARG A 273 -20.77 14.68 -2.11
CA ARG A 273 -21.03 16.13 -1.99
C ARG A 273 -22.31 16.43 -1.22
N VAL A 274 -23.40 15.72 -1.49
CA VAL A 274 -24.67 15.92 -0.77
C VAL A 274 -24.49 15.65 0.72
N ILE A 275 -23.90 14.51 1.08
CA ILE A 275 -23.67 14.15 2.48
C ILE A 275 -22.65 15.10 3.13
N GLY A 276 -21.56 15.43 2.42
CA GLY A 276 -20.55 16.37 2.89
C GLY A 276 -21.14 17.75 3.21
N GLN A 277 -22.03 18.28 2.38
CA GLN A 277 -22.69 19.58 2.62
C GLN A 277 -23.56 19.55 3.87
N ARG A 278 -24.26 18.43 4.11
CA ARG A 278 -25.12 18.27 5.29
C ARG A 278 -24.31 18.10 6.58
N LEU A 279 -23.21 17.36 6.52
CA LEU A 279 -22.29 17.22 7.64
C LEU A 279 -21.57 18.54 7.93
N ALA A 280 -21.21 19.30 6.90
CA ALA A 280 -20.59 20.62 7.06
C ALA A 280 -21.51 21.63 7.77
N ALA A 281 -22.83 21.48 7.66
CA ALA A 281 -23.80 22.34 8.36
C ALA A 281 -23.85 22.09 9.88
N VAL A 282 -23.32 20.96 10.36
CA VAL A 282 -23.37 20.56 11.78
C VAL A 282 -21.99 20.27 12.37
N THR A 283 -20.91 20.62 11.65
CA THR A 283 -19.51 20.44 12.04
C THR A 283 -18.66 21.60 11.54
N ALA A 284 -17.49 21.81 12.14
CA ALA A 284 -16.52 22.82 11.72
C ALA A 284 -15.45 22.24 10.76
N PRO A 285 -14.83 23.08 9.90
CA PRO A 285 -13.66 22.66 9.13
C PRO A 285 -12.54 22.13 10.04
N GLY A 286 -11.90 21.03 9.63
CA GLY A 286 -10.85 20.36 10.41
C GLY A 286 -11.35 19.55 11.61
N GLU A 287 -12.65 19.57 11.92
CA GLU A 287 -13.22 18.77 13.02
C GLU A 287 -13.15 17.27 12.72
N ALA A 288 -12.84 16.47 13.75
CA ALA A 288 -12.94 15.02 13.71
C ALA A 288 -14.40 14.58 13.85
N VAL A 289 -14.91 13.90 12.81
CA VAL A 289 -16.26 13.38 12.75
C VAL A 289 -16.20 11.86 12.78
N GLY A 290 -16.85 11.25 13.77
CA GLY A 290 -16.92 9.81 13.92
C GLY A 290 -17.69 9.17 12.78
N ILE A 291 -17.16 8.11 12.18
CA ILE A 291 -17.87 7.23 11.25
C ILE A 291 -18.10 5.88 11.94
N LEU A 292 -19.37 5.55 12.18
CA LEU A 292 -19.82 4.29 12.77
C LEU A 292 -20.74 3.58 11.75
N LEU A 293 -20.15 3.09 10.66
CA LEU A 293 -20.86 2.50 9.52
C LEU A 293 -20.24 1.16 9.10
N PRO A 294 -21.03 0.24 8.52
CA PRO A 294 -20.50 -1.02 8.01
C PRO A 294 -19.80 -0.81 6.67
N ASN A 295 -19.10 -1.84 6.18
CA ASN A 295 -18.58 -1.90 4.82
C ASN A 295 -19.72 -1.91 3.79
N ALA A 296 -20.15 -0.72 3.39
CA ALA A 296 -21.18 -0.46 2.40
C ALA A 296 -20.93 0.89 1.71
N ASN A 297 -21.64 1.17 0.63
CA ASN A 297 -21.54 2.40 -0.13
C ASN A 297 -21.72 3.65 0.74
N GLY A 298 -22.60 3.57 1.75
CA GLY A 298 -22.81 4.66 2.72
C GLY A 298 -21.54 5.08 3.45
N LEU A 299 -20.64 4.14 3.77
CA LEU A 299 -19.34 4.43 4.39
C LEU A 299 -18.45 5.21 3.43
N VAL A 300 -18.35 4.79 2.16
CA VAL A 300 -17.50 5.46 1.16
C VAL A 300 -18.03 6.84 0.82
N ILE A 301 -19.34 6.97 0.67
CA ILE A 301 -20.02 8.27 0.46
C ILE A 301 -19.71 9.21 1.63
N THR A 302 -19.82 8.73 2.87
CA THR A 302 -19.57 9.55 4.07
C THR A 302 -18.10 9.95 4.19
N LEU A 303 -17.18 9.00 4.02
CA LEU A 303 -15.73 9.24 4.04
C LEU A 303 -15.34 10.30 3.00
N MET A 304 -15.79 10.14 1.76
CA MET A 304 -15.49 11.10 0.69
C MET A 304 -16.24 12.42 0.87
N GLY A 305 -17.41 12.42 1.50
CA GLY A 305 -18.16 13.63 1.84
C GLY A 305 -17.47 14.48 2.89
N LEU A 306 -16.96 13.86 3.95
CA LEU A 306 -16.13 14.53 4.95
C LEU A 306 -14.85 15.08 4.34
N ALA A 307 -14.15 14.27 3.53
CA ALA A 307 -12.97 14.73 2.80
C ALA A 307 -13.33 15.95 1.93
N SER A 308 -14.41 15.87 1.12
CA SER A 308 -14.92 16.96 0.27
C SER A 308 -15.14 18.25 1.04
N ALA A 309 -15.59 18.15 2.29
CA ALA A 309 -15.82 19.25 3.21
C ALA A 309 -14.62 19.59 4.09
N ALA A 310 -13.41 19.06 3.87
CA ALA A 310 -12.24 19.31 4.73
C ALA A 310 -12.49 18.97 6.23
N ARG A 311 -13.26 17.91 6.51
CA ARG A 311 -13.43 17.31 7.85
C ARG A 311 -12.58 16.03 7.95
N VAL A 312 -12.21 15.66 9.17
CA VAL A 312 -11.39 14.48 9.45
C VAL A 312 -12.30 13.30 9.76
N ALA A 313 -12.12 12.17 9.07
CA ALA A 313 -12.91 10.97 9.31
C ALA A 313 -12.31 10.14 10.46
N ALA A 314 -12.94 10.14 11.64
CA ALA A 314 -12.55 9.29 12.74
C ALA A 314 -13.29 7.94 12.66
N MET A 315 -12.59 6.88 12.25
CA MET A 315 -13.22 5.59 12.02
C MET A 315 -13.43 4.85 13.35
N VAL A 316 -14.67 4.79 13.82
CA VAL A 316 -14.99 4.21 15.14
C VAL A 316 -15.07 2.69 15.03
N ASN A 317 -14.23 2.00 15.82
CA ASN A 317 -14.26 0.55 15.90
C ASN A 317 -15.41 0.06 16.79
N TYR A 318 -16.55 -0.25 16.17
CA TYR A 318 -17.74 -0.74 16.85
C TYR A 318 -17.60 -2.16 17.40
N THR A 319 -16.56 -2.92 17.04
CA THR A 319 -16.32 -4.27 17.61
C THR A 319 -15.43 -4.24 18.85
N ALA A 320 -14.89 -3.07 19.24
CA ALA A 320 -14.04 -2.93 20.41
C ALA A 320 -14.82 -2.89 21.74
N GLY A 321 -16.15 -2.78 21.67
CA GLY A 321 -17.05 -2.66 22.82
C GLY A 321 -17.21 -1.22 23.35
N PRO A 322 -18.27 -0.97 24.16
CA PRO A 322 -18.67 0.38 24.58
C PRO A 322 -17.58 1.20 25.31
N ALA A 323 -16.79 0.57 26.17
CA ALA A 323 -15.73 1.24 26.94
C ALA A 323 -14.61 1.78 26.04
N ASN A 324 -14.16 0.96 25.08
CA ASN A 324 -13.13 1.38 24.13
C ASN A 324 -13.64 2.46 23.18
N VAL A 325 -14.90 2.38 22.77
CA VAL A 325 -15.54 3.43 21.96
C VAL A 325 -15.64 4.75 22.73
N THR A 326 -16.04 4.70 24.01
CA THR A 326 -16.05 5.88 24.89
C THR A 326 -14.67 6.52 24.98
N SER A 327 -13.63 5.71 25.18
CA SER A 327 -12.26 6.20 25.22
C SER A 327 -11.85 6.82 23.89
N ALA A 328 -12.17 6.18 22.76
CA ALA A 328 -11.84 6.69 21.42
C ALA A 328 -12.50 8.06 21.15
N VAL A 329 -13.79 8.20 21.49
CA VAL A 329 -14.53 9.46 21.37
C VAL A 329 -13.88 10.58 22.18
N LYS A 330 -13.47 10.30 23.42
CA LYS A 330 -12.80 11.27 24.29
C LYS A 330 -11.38 11.60 23.79
N THR A 331 -10.58 10.60 23.45
CA THR A 331 -9.19 10.76 23.00
C THR A 331 -9.09 11.66 21.76
N ALA A 332 -10.02 11.51 20.80
CA ALA A 332 -10.03 12.31 19.58
C ALA A 332 -11.01 13.49 19.62
N GLU A 333 -11.56 13.83 20.79
CA GLU A 333 -12.56 14.89 21.00
C GLU A 333 -13.71 14.90 19.97
N ILE A 334 -14.23 13.72 19.65
CA ILE A 334 -15.29 13.57 18.65
C ILE A 334 -16.59 14.13 19.22
N LYS A 335 -17.17 15.13 18.55
CA LYS A 335 -18.45 15.75 18.96
C LYS A 335 -19.66 15.22 18.19
N VAL A 336 -19.43 14.71 16.98
CA VAL A 336 -20.46 14.19 16.10
C VAL A 336 -20.06 12.81 15.59
N VAL A 337 -20.96 11.83 15.72
CA VAL A 337 -20.79 10.49 15.15
C VAL A 337 -21.91 10.20 14.16
N VAL A 338 -21.52 9.83 12.94
CA VAL A 338 -22.45 9.50 11.85
C VAL A 338 -22.67 7.99 11.80
N SER A 339 -23.94 7.57 11.76
CA SER A 339 -24.32 6.16 11.62
C SER A 339 -25.62 5.98 10.83
N SER A 340 -26.07 4.74 10.67
CA SER A 340 -27.36 4.35 10.09
C SER A 340 -28.16 3.57 11.12
N ARG A 341 -29.43 3.93 11.29
CA ARG A 341 -30.33 3.23 12.23
C ARG A 341 -30.45 1.75 11.90
N ALA A 342 -30.63 1.43 10.62
CA ALA A 342 -30.72 0.05 10.15
C ALA A 342 -29.45 -0.75 10.45
N PHE A 343 -28.28 -0.12 10.41
CA PHE A 343 -27.04 -0.78 10.80
C PHE A 343 -26.96 -1.03 12.31
N ILE A 344 -27.26 -0.02 13.14
CA ILE A 344 -27.23 -0.16 14.60
C ILE A 344 -28.16 -1.26 15.08
N GLU A 345 -29.37 -1.34 14.53
CA GLU A 345 -30.34 -2.39 14.87
C GLU A 345 -29.82 -3.77 14.43
N LYS A 346 -29.40 -3.90 13.16
CA LYS A 346 -28.96 -5.20 12.61
C LYS A 346 -27.69 -5.74 13.28
N ALA A 347 -26.79 -4.86 13.72
CA ALA A 347 -25.54 -5.22 14.39
C ALA A 347 -25.66 -5.22 15.92
N SER A 348 -26.85 -4.95 16.48
CA SER A 348 -27.12 -4.91 17.92
C SER A 348 -26.19 -3.95 18.69
N LEU A 349 -25.98 -2.74 18.17
CA LEU A 349 -24.99 -1.76 18.70
C LEU A 349 -25.62 -0.66 19.57
N ALA A 350 -26.77 -0.91 20.19
CA ALA A 350 -27.48 0.09 20.99
C ALA A 350 -26.67 0.56 22.22
N ASP A 351 -25.92 -0.36 22.84
CA ASP A 351 -25.00 -0.11 23.95
C ASP A 351 -23.81 0.78 23.53
N VAL A 352 -23.27 0.55 22.33
CA VAL A 352 -22.21 1.38 21.74
C VAL A 352 -22.71 2.79 21.47
N VAL A 353 -23.93 2.95 20.96
CA VAL A 353 -24.56 4.27 20.77
C VAL A 353 -24.74 5.00 22.09
N ALA A 354 -25.29 4.33 23.11
CA ALA A 354 -25.44 4.91 24.44
C ALA A 354 -24.10 5.36 25.04
N ALA A 355 -23.03 4.59 24.80
CA ALA A 355 -21.69 4.93 25.25
C ALA A 355 -21.08 6.14 24.52
N ILE A 356 -21.35 6.30 23.22
CA ILE A 356 -20.97 7.48 22.44
C ILE A 356 -21.67 8.74 22.99
N GLU A 357 -22.97 8.64 23.28
CA GLU A 357 -23.75 9.74 23.83
C GLU A 357 -23.30 10.10 25.26
N LEU A 358 -23.02 9.10 26.10
CA LEU A 358 -22.45 9.29 27.44
C LEU A 358 -21.06 9.94 27.39
N ALA A 359 -20.29 9.69 26.33
CA ALA A 359 -19.00 10.34 26.10
C ALA A 359 -19.13 11.82 25.68
N GLY A 360 -20.35 12.30 25.41
CA GLY A 360 -20.64 13.69 25.04
C GLY A 360 -20.76 13.94 23.54
N ALA A 361 -20.75 12.89 22.71
CA ALA A 361 -20.90 13.01 21.26
C ALA A 361 -22.38 12.85 20.84
N ARG A 362 -22.80 13.62 19.84
CA ARG A 362 -24.15 13.55 19.27
C ARG A 362 -24.19 12.59 18.09
N MET A 363 -25.19 11.70 18.06
CA MET A 363 -25.48 10.87 16.90
C MET A 363 -26.13 11.68 15.77
N VAL A 364 -25.65 11.46 14.55
CA VAL A 364 -26.24 11.98 13.30
C VAL A 364 -26.55 10.80 12.39
N TRP A 365 -27.78 10.73 11.91
CA TRP A 365 -28.27 9.57 11.16
C TRP A 365 -28.30 9.82 9.66
N LEU A 366 -27.73 8.91 8.87
CA LEU A 366 -27.73 9.03 7.41
C LEU A 366 -29.15 9.14 6.82
N GLU A 367 -30.13 8.50 7.45
CA GLU A 367 -31.54 8.57 7.06
C GLU A 367 -32.08 10.00 7.17
N GLU A 368 -31.82 10.69 8.29
CA GLU A 368 -32.23 12.10 8.51
C GLU A 368 -31.52 13.05 7.55
N LEU A 369 -30.21 12.84 7.35
CA LEU A 369 -29.46 13.65 6.39
C LEU A 369 -30.06 13.52 4.99
N ARG A 370 -30.55 12.33 4.62
CA ARG A 370 -31.17 12.04 3.33
C ARG A 370 -32.56 12.65 3.19
N GLU A 371 -33.39 12.60 4.23
CA GLU A 371 -34.72 13.22 4.26
C GLU A 371 -34.64 14.75 4.08
N GLY A 372 -33.60 15.37 4.64
CA GLY A 372 -33.37 16.80 4.47
C GLY A 372 -32.96 17.24 3.07
N VAL A 373 -32.59 16.32 2.15
CA VAL A 373 -32.01 16.65 0.83
C VAL A 373 -33.08 17.11 -0.16
N SER A 374 -32.98 18.36 -0.60
CA SER A 374 -33.85 18.92 -1.63
C SER A 374 -33.47 18.47 -3.05
N ALA A 375 -34.37 18.66 -4.01
CA ALA A 375 -34.06 18.43 -5.43
C ALA A 375 -32.94 19.37 -5.94
N LEU A 376 -32.89 20.60 -5.42
CA LEU A 376 -31.85 21.58 -5.77
C LEU A 376 -30.47 21.13 -5.28
N ASP A 377 -30.37 20.56 -4.08
CA ASP A 377 -29.10 20.03 -3.56
C ASP A 377 -28.56 18.92 -4.45
N LYS A 378 -29.44 18.01 -4.89
CA LYS A 378 -29.07 16.92 -5.80
C LYS A 378 -28.61 17.46 -7.15
N ALA A 379 -29.31 18.43 -7.71
CA ALA A 379 -28.95 19.04 -8.99
C ALA A 379 -27.61 19.77 -8.91
N THR A 380 -27.39 20.59 -7.88
CA THR A 380 -26.13 21.30 -7.66
C THR A 380 -24.97 20.33 -7.42
N ALA A 381 -25.18 19.31 -6.58
CA ALA A 381 -24.16 18.29 -6.35
C ALA A 381 -23.83 17.51 -7.62
N ALA A 382 -24.82 17.17 -8.45
CA ALA A 382 -24.62 16.46 -9.70
C ALA A 382 -23.89 17.31 -10.75
N LEU A 383 -24.10 18.64 -10.76
CA LEU A 383 -23.37 19.56 -11.63
C LEU A 383 -21.92 19.75 -11.15
N GLN A 384 -21.71 19.79 -9.84
CA GLN A 384 -20.43 20.09 -9.20
C GLN A 384 -19.69 18.86 -8.67
N TRP A 385 -20.09 17.65 -9.05
CA TRP A 385 -19.57 16.36 -8.56
C TRP A 385 -18.03 16.26 -8.60
N HIS A 386 -17.39 16.96 -9.56
CA HIS A 386 -15.96 16.97 -9.80
C HIS A 386 -15.17 18.01 -8.96
N ARG A 387 -15.84 18.77 -8.08
CA ARG A 387 -15.21 19.78 -7.21
C ARG A 387 -15.45 19.40 -5.75
N PRO A 388 -14.51 19.65 -4.83
CA PRO A 388 -14.79 19.52 -3.41
C PRO A 388 -15.68 20.67 -2.92
N LEU A 389 -16.21 20.57 -1.71
CA LEU A 389 -16.93 21.66 -1.05
C LEU A 389 -15.95 22.71 -0.53
N GLU A 390 -14.81 22.26 0.00
CA GLU A 390 -13.73 23.10 0.50
C GLU A 390 -12.37 22.63 -0.06
N VAL A 391 -11.40 23.55 -0.14
CA VAL A 391 -10.05 23.21 -0.63
C VAL A 391 -9.38 22.28 0.38
N GLN A 392 -8.81 21.18 -0.11
CA GLN A 392 -8.11 20.21 0.71
C GLN A 392 -6.61 20.44 0.65
N ASP A 393 -5.98 20.52 1.82
CA ASP A 393 -4.53 20.49 1.97
C ASP A 393 -4.08 19.06 2.25
N ALA A 394 -3.19 18.53 1.40
CA ALA A 394 -2.74 17.15 1.46
C ALA A 394 -2.00 16.82 2.78
N SER A 395 -1.40 17.84 3.41
CA SER A 395 -0.64 17.70 4.67
C SER A 395 -1.52 17.66 5.92
N LYS A 396 -2.82 18.00 5.80
CA LYS A 396 -3.76 18.02 6.92
C LYS A 396 -4.31 16.63 7.24
N PRO A 397 -4.75 16.40 8.49
CA PRO A 397 -5.42 15.15 8.88
C PRO A 397 -6.61 14.84 7.96
N ALA A 398 -6.72 13.58 7.55
CA ALA A 398 -7.81 13.08 6.73
C ALA A 398 -8.58 11.98 7.47
N VAL A 399 -7.86 11.11 8.17
CA VAL A 399 -8.41 9.96 8.85
C VAL A 399 -7.78 9.81 10.23
N ILE A 400 -8.59 9.44 11.21
CA ILE A 400 -8.15 8.96 12.52
C ILE A 400 -8.57 7.49 12.66
N LEU A 401 -7.63 6.63 13.03
CA LEU A 401 -7.88 5.21 13.31
C LEU A 401 -7.46 4.91 14.74
N PHE A 402 -8.19 4.01 15.42
CA PHE A 402 -7.91 3.66 16.80
C PHE A 402 -7.22 2.31 16.91
N THR A 403 -6.12 2.26 17.66
CA THR A 403 -5.37 1.04 17.95
C THR A 403 -5.45 0.72 19.44
N SER A 404 -5.57 -0.57 19.79
CA SER A 404 -5.44 -1.01 21.17
C SER A 404 -3.97 -0.81 21.59
N GLY A 405 -3.68 0.27 22.32
CA GLY A 405 -2.34 0.52 22.82
C GLY A 405 -1.87 -0.62 23.73
N SER A 406 -0.56 -0.76 23.94
CA SER A 406 -0.03 -1.76 24.88
C SER A 406 -0.45 -1.53 26.35
N GLU A 407 -1.04 -0.37 26.64
CA GLU A 407 -1.53 0.07 27.96
C GLU A 407 -3.04 -0.19 28.15
N GLY A 408 -3.72 -0.83 27.19
CA GLY A 408 -5.15 -1.17 27.26
C GLY A 408 -6.10 -0.06 26.85
N THR A 409 -5.67 1.21 26.82
CA THR A 409 -6.45 2.34 26.31
C THR A 409 -6.19 2.58 24.81
N PRO A 410 -7.23 2.86 23.99
CA PRO A 410 -7.05 3.13 22.58
C PRO A 410 -6.23 4.40 22.29
N LYS A 411 -5.23 4.29 21.40
CA LYS A 411 -4.50 5.45 20.84
C LYS A 411 -5.11 5.82 19.49
N ALA A 412 -5.22 7.12 19.22
CA ALA A 412 -5.70 7.64 17.94
C ALA A 412 -4.51 7.90 17.02
N VAL A 413 -4.39 7.12 15.95
CA VAL A 413 -3.41 7.30 14.87
C VAL A 413 -3.96 8.31 13.88
N VAL A 414 -3.25 9.43 13.71
CA VAL A 414 -3.68 10.52 12.82
C VAL A 414 -2.96 10.40 11.47
N LEU A 415 -3.72 10.20 10.39
CA LEU A 415 -3.20 10.05 9.03
C LEU A 415 -3.63 11.25 8.17
N SER A 416 -2.67 11.86 7.48
CA SER A 416 -2.94 12.90 6.49
C SER A 416 -3.48 12.33 5.18
N HIS A 417 -4.05 13.19 4.33
CA HIS A 417 -4.41 12.81 2.95
C HIS A 417 -3.19 12.26 2.19
N ARG A 418 -2.03 12.93 2.33
CA ARG A 418 -0.77 12.53 1.71
C ARG A 418 -0.33 11.14 2.16
N ASN A 419 -0.48 10.79 3.43
CA ASN A 419 -0.08 9.45 3.93
C ASN A 419 -0.87 8.34 3.25
N LEU A 420 -2.19 8.51 3.14
CA LEU A 420 -3.10 7.53 2.55
C LEU A 420 -2.86 7.36 1.06
N ILE A 421 -2.68 8.47 0.33
CA ILE A 421 -2.35 8.45 -1.10
C ILE A 421 -0.97 7.82 -1.32
N ALA A 422 0.02 8.20 -0.51
CA ALA A 422 1.36 7.61 -0.58
C ALA A 422 1.30 6.10 -0.44
N ASN A 423 0.60 5.57 0.57
CA ASN A 423 0.53 4.12 0.76
C ASN A 423 -0.22 3.39 -0.37
N ALA A 424 -1.33 3.96 -0.85
CA ALA A 424 -2.05 3.39 -1.98
C ALA A 424 -1.18 3.31 -3.25
N MET A 425 -0.42 4.36 -3.55
CA MET A 425 0.43 4.43 -4.75
C MET A 425 1.73 3.63 -4.58
N GLN A 426 2.22 3.50 -3.35
CA GLN A 426 3.30 2.58 -2.98
C GLN A 426 2.93 1.13 -3.26
N ALA A 427 1.69 0.72 -2.91
CA ALA A 427 1.20 -0.62 -3.18
C ALA A 427 0.93 -0.86 -4.67
N GLU A 428 0.33 0.10 -5.40
CA GLU A 428 0.17 0.01 -6.88
C GLU A 428 1.51 -0.14 -7.59
N ALA A 429 2.57 0.49 -7.05
CA ALA A 429 3.90 0.38 -7.62
C ALA A 429 4.55 -1.01 -7.42
N ARG A 430 3.95 -1.92 -6.64
CA ARG A 430 4.48 -3.27 -6.35
C ARG A 430 3.56 -4.43 -6.66
N ILE A 431 2.25 -4.22 -6.66
CA ILE A 431 1.25 -5.27 -6.89
C ILE A 431 0.57 -4.99 -8.24
N SER A 432 0.50 -5.98 -9.13
CA SER A 432 -0.13 -5.80 -10.45
C SER A 432 -1.65 -5.78 -10.36
N ILE A 433 -2.17 -4.57 -10.17
CA ILE A 433 -3.60 -4.25 -10.16
C ILE A 433 -3.96 -3.34 -11.33
N SER A 434 -5.20 -3.46 -11.82
CA SER A 434 -5.67 -2.66 -12.94
C SER A 434 -7.19 -2.43 -12.90
N PRO A 435 -7.73 -1.50 -13.69
CA PRO A 435 -9.16 -1.39 -13.95
C PRO A 435 -9.82 -2.65 -14.56
N ALA A 436 -9.07 -3.66 -15.00
CA ALA A 436 -9.68 -4.94 -15.37
C ALA A 436 -10.11 -5.75 -14.13
N ASP A 437 -9.51 -5.46 -12.97
CA ASP A 437 -9.71 -6.19 -11.73
C ASP A 437 -10.98 -5.76 -10.97
N LYS A 438 -11.42 -6.67 -10.10
CA LYS A 438 -12.48 -6.43 -9.11
C LYS A 438 -11.99 -6.93 -7.75
N LEU A 439 -11.93 -6.03 -6.77
CA LEU A 439 -11.52 -6.31 -5.41
C LEU A 439 -12.74 -6.59 -4.54
N LEU A 440 -12.76 -7.74 -3.86
CA LEU A 440 -13.73 -8.05 -2.80
C LEU A 440 -13.13 -7.64 -1.44
N ASN A 441 -13.71 -6.62 -0.82
CA ASN A 441 -13.30 -6.14 0.50
C ASN A 441 -14.30 -6.60 1.57
N VAL A 442 -13.92 -7.64 2.30
CA VAL A 442 -14.63 -8.13 3.49
C VAL A 442 -14.04 -7.57 4.78
N LEU A 443 -12.86 -6.94 4.71
CA LEU A 443 -12.15 -6.46 5.89
C LEU A 443 -12.71 -5.12 6.36
N PRO A 444 -12.99 -4.94 7.66
CA PRO A 444 -13.65 -3.73 8.13
C PRO A 444 -12.86 -2.46 7.83
N ALA A 445 -13.51 -1.45 7.26
CA ALA A 445 -12.89 -0.18 6.90
C ALA A 445 -12.59 0.73 8.11
N PHE A 446 -13.00 0.34 9.32
CA PHE A 446 -12.49 0.96 10.55
C PHE A 446 -11.11 0.41 10.97
N HIS A 447 -10.56 -0.55 10.23
CA HIS A 447 -9.17 -0.96 10.29
C HIS A 447 -8.42 -0.48 9.05
N SER A 448 -7.17 -0.07 9.22
CA SER A 448 -6.32 0.48 8.15
C SER A 448 -6.20 -0.42 6.92
N PHE A 449 -6.19 -1.75 7.10
CA PHE A 449 -6.10 -2.69 5.97
C PHE A 449 -7.37 -2.71 5.12
N GLY A 450 -8.55 -2.75 5.74
CA GLY A 450 -9.84 -2.62 5.06
C GLY A 450 -10.08 -1.22 4.50
N LEU A 451 -9.52 -0.19 5.14
CA LEU A 451 -9.64 1.21 4.71
C LEU A 451 -8.72 1.55 3.55
N THR A 452 -7.40 1.63 3.77
CA THR A 452 -6.49 2.11 2.73
C THR A 452 -6.38 1.09 1.62
N GLY A 453 -6.08 -0.16 1.98
CA GLY A 453 -5.92 -1.24 1.01
C GLY A 453 -7.26 -1.63 0.38
N GLY A 454 -8.24 -1.97 1.22
CA GLY A 454 -9.53 -2.48 0.77
C GLY A 454 -10.48 -1.44 0.19
N THR A 455 -10.26 -0.13 0.42
CA THR A 455 -11.20 0.92 -0.01
C THR A 455 -10.53 2.07 -0.76
N ILE A 456 -9.51 2.73 -0.22
CA ILE A 456 -8.90 3.92 -0.85
C ILE A 456 -8.12 3.53 -2.12
N LEU A 457 -7.28 2.50 -2.06
CA LEU A 457 -6.49 2.02 -3.18
C LEU A 457 -7.33 1.73 -4.45
N PRO A 458 -8.43 0.96 -4.39
CA PRO A 458 -9.23 0.72 -5.60
C PRO A 458 -9.90 2.00 -6.13
N LEU A 459 -10.34 2.91 -5.25
CA LEU A 459 -10.96 4.20 -5.64
C LEU A 459 -9.96 5.13 -6.36
N LEU A 460 -8.67 5.04 -6.07
CA LEU A 460 -7.63 5.85 -6.72
C LEU A 460 -7.07 5.21 -8.00
N THR A 461 -7.16 3.89 -8.12
CA THR A 461 -6.55 3.11 -9.22
C THR A 461 -7.55 2.59 -10.26
N GLY A 462 -8.85 2.87 -10.06
CA GLY A 462 -9.91 2.45 -10.98
C GLY A 462 -10.28 0.97 -10.88
N VAL A 463 -9.72 0.22 -9.94
CA VAL A 463 -10.12 -1.16 -9.63
C VAL A 463 -11.55 -1.14 -9.09
N ARG A 464 -12.42 -2.01 -9.59
CA ARG A 464 -13.81 -2.09 -9.09
C ARG A 464 -13.82 -2.63 -7.68
N LEU A 465 -14.48 -1.94 -6.76
CA LEU A 465 -14.59 -2.34 -5.37
C LEU A 465 -15.96 -2.98 -5.10
N PHE A 466 -15.95 -4.18 -4.54
CA PHE A 466 -17.13 -4.83 -3.98
C PHE A 466 -17.01 -4.89 -2.46
N LEU A 467 -17.88 -4.19 -1.76
CA LEU A 467 -17.91 -4.14 -0.29
C LEU A 467 -18.85 -5.21 0.26
N TYR A 468 -18.38 -5.91 1.28
CA TYR A 468 -19.21 -6.81 2.06
C TYR A 468 -19.19 -6.43 3.55
N PRO A 469 -20.35 -6.31 4.23
CA PRO A 469 -20.46 -5.68 5.55
C PRO A 469 -19.65 -6.30 6.69
N SER A 470 -19.46 -7.62 6.68
CA SER A 470 -18.82 -8.34 7.80
C SER A 470 -18.00 -9.53 7.31
N PRO A 471 -16.73 -9.67 7.76
CA PRO A 471 -15.92 -10.83 7.43
C PRO A 471 -16.39 -12.10 8.15
N LEU A 472 -17.25 -11.98 9.17
CA LEU A 472 -17.69 -13.10 10.02
C LEU A 472 -18.77 -13.98 9.37
N HIS A 473 -19.32 -13.56 8.22
CA HIS A 473 -20.33 -14.35 7.52
C HIS A 473 -19.68 -15.47 6.69
N TYR A 474 -18.98 -16.39 7.37
CA TYR A 474 -18.14 -17.42 6.74
C TYR A 474 -18.87 -18.22 5.65
N LYS A 475 -20.14 -18.56 5.87
CA LYS A 475 -20.97 -19.31 4.91
C LYS A 475 -21.47 -18.50 3.71
N LEU A 476 -21.59 -17.17 3.83
CA LEU A 476 -22.14 -16.32 2.77
C LEU A 476 -21.06 -15.76 1.85
N ILE A 477 -19.84 -15.56 2.35
CA ILE A 477 -18.75 -14.96 1.59
C ILE A 477 -18.34 -15.79 0.36
N PRO A 478 -18.26 -17.14 0.42
CA PRO A 478 -17.99 -17.96 -0.75
C PRO A 478 -19.04 -17.77 -1.86
N ASP A 479 -20.33 -17.81 -1.52
CA ASP A 479 -21.43 -17.54 -2.46
C ASP A 479 -21.35 -16.14 -3.07
N VAL A 480 -20.98 -15.15 -2.26
CA VAL A 480 -20.77 -13.77 -2.72
C VAL A 480 -19.60 -13.70 -3.68
N ALA A 481 -18.48 -14.36 -3.39
CA ALA A 481 -17.33 -14.41 -4.29
C ALA A 481 -17.69 -15.08 -5.63
N ARG A 482 -18.44 -16.20 -5.60
CA ARG A 482 -18.93 -16.88 -6.80
C ARG A 482 -19.73 -15.95 -7.71
N LYS A 483 -20.63 -15.17 -7.13
CA LYS A 483 -21.52 -14.24 -7.86
C LYS A 483 -20.79 -12.97 -8.31
N ALA A 484 -20.01 -12.36 -7.42
CA ALA A 484 -19.32 -11.10 -7.67
C ALA A 484 -18.11 -11.28 -8.61
N ARG A 485 -17.56 -12.50 -8.68
CA ARG A 485 -16.37 -12.89 -9.44
C ARG A 485 -15.18 -11.93 -9.24
N PRO A 486 -14.73 -11.70 -8.00
CA PRO A 486 -13.57 -10.85 -7.75
C PRO A 486 -12.30 -11.50 -8.32
N THR A 487 -11.35 -10.67 -8.75
CA THR A 487 -10.01 -11.12 -9.13
C THR A 487 -9.00 -10.95 -8.01
N ILE A 488 -9.33 -10.13 -7.01
CA ILE A 488 -8.47 -9.84 -5.86
C ILE A 488 -9.34 -9.87 -4.59
N MET A 489 -8.81 -10.41 -3.50
CA MET A 489 -9.45 -10.37 -2.18
C MET A 489 -8.40 -10.08 -1.11
N PHE A 490 -8.78 -9.33 -0.08
CA PHE A 490 -7.94 -9.10 1.10
C PHE A 490 -8.49 -9.90 2.28
N GLY A 491 -7.61 -10.47 3.10
CA GLY A 491 -8.00 -11.31 4.23
C GLY A 491 -6.92 -11.41 5.29
N THR A 492 -7.27 -12.04 6.40
CA THR A 492 -6.31 -12.56 7.38
C THR A 492 -6.34 -14.09 7.30
N ASP A 493 -5.30 -14.77 7.78
CA ASP A 493 -5.26 -16.23 7.78
C ASP A 493 -6.52 -16.85 8.41
N THR A 494 -6.92 -16.35 9.59
CA THR A 494 -8.11 -16.78 10.34
C THR A 494 -9.36 -16.78 9.46
N PHE A 495 -9.62 -15.68 8.75
CA PHE A 495 -10.78 -15.57 7.87
C PHE A 495 -10.65 -16.45 6.64
N LEU A 496 -9.47 -16.49 6.03
CA LEU A 496 -9.22 -17.27 4.81
C LEU A 496 -9.37 -18.78 5.06
N SER A 497 -8.88 -19.29 6.20
CA SER A 497 -9.09 -20.68 6.59
C SER A 497 -10.57 -20.97 6.87
N ALA A 498 -11.28 -20.05 7.53
CA ALA A 498 -12.71 -20.22 7.80
C ALA A 498 -13.55 -20.25 6.52
N TYR A 499 -13.28 -19.36 5.55
CA TYR A 499 -13.95 -19.37 4.24
C TYR A 499 -13.67 -20.67 3.49
N ALA A 500 -12.43 -21.15 3.50
CA ALA A 500 -12.07 -22.38 2.81
C ALA A 500 -12.81 -23.62 3.35
N ARG A 501 -13.11 -23.65 4.66
CA ARG A 501 -13.88 -24.75 5.29
C ARG A 501 -15.34 -24.81 4.81
N THR A 502 -15.94 -23.67 4.48
CA THR A 502 -17.35 -23.57 4.08
C THR A 502 -17.58 -23.43 2.58
N ALA A 503 -16.51 -23.20 1.81
CA ALA A 503 -16.57 -23.00 0.36
C ALA A 503 -16.57 -24.31 -0.43
N GLU A 504 -17.29 -24.31 -1.54
CA GLU A 504 -17.12 -25.25 -2.63
C GLU A 504 -15.96 -24.79 -3.55
N ASP A 505 -15.38 -25.73 -4.30
CA ASP A 505 -14.15 -25.48 -5.08
C ASP A 505 -14.29 -24.36 -6.14
N ALA A 506 -15.51 -24.12 -6.64
CA ALA A 506 -15.77 -23.08 -7.63
C ALA A 506 -15.93 -21.66 -7.06
N ASP A 507 -16.14 -21.50 -5.74
CA ASP A 507 -16.52 -20.21 -5.13
C ASP A 507 -15.51 -19.09 -5.35
N PHE A 508 -14.23 -19.44 -5.31
CA PHE A 508 -13.11 -18.50 -5.41
C PHE A 508 -12.35 -18.59 -6.74
N SER A 509 -12.88 -19.32 -7.71
CA SER A 509 -12.22 -19.64 -9.00
C SER A 509 -11.87 -18.44 -9.88
N SER A 510 -12.43 -17.25 -9.61
CA SER A 510 -12.09 -16.02 -10.35
C SER A 510 -10.90 -15.26 -9.78
N LEU A 511 -10.45 -15.61 -8.57
CA LEU A 511 -9.35 -14.92 -7.91
C LEU A 511 -8.03 -15.22 -8.62
N ARG A 512 -7.25 -14.16 -8.86
CA ARG A 512 -5.85 -14.26 -9.29
C ARG A 512 -4.92 -14.43 -8.09
N PHE A 513 -5.21 -13.70 -7.02
CA PHE A 513 -4.45 -13.76 -5.77
C PHE A 513 -5.26 -13.17 -4.61
N VAL A 514 -4.80 -13.49 -3.40
CA VAL A 514 -5.28 -12.92 -2.14
C VAL A 514 -4.14 -12.21 -1.45
N VAL A 515 -4.36 -10.97 -1.00
CA VAL A 515 -3.40 -10.29 -0.11
C VAL A 515 -3.77 -10.62 1.33
N ALA A 516 -2.90 -11.34 2.01
CA ALA A 516 -3.05 -11.67 3.42
C ALA A 516 -2.15 -10.80 4.29
N GLY A 517 -2.63 -10.42 5.46
CA GLY A 517 -1.85 -9.64 6.42
C GLY A 517 -2.49 -9.59 7.80
N ALA A 518 -1.95 -8.74 8.67
CA ALA A 518 -2.31 -8.57 10.08
C ALA A 518 -1.94 -9.75 11.01
N GLU A 519 -1.73 -10.95 10.47
CA GLU A 519 -1.22 -12.14 11.16
C GLU A 519 -0.41 -13.03 10.21
N PRO A 520 0.51 -13.87 10.72
CA PRO A 520 1.23 -14.85 9.91
C PRO A 520 0.28 -15.81 9.20
N VAL A 521 0.57 -16.16 7.94
CA VAL A 521 -0.25 -17.10 7.17
C VAL A 521 0.23 -18.53 7.35
N ARG A 522 -0.66 -19.44 7.75
CA ARG A 522 -0.36 -20.87 7.93
C ARG A 522 -0.08 -21.52 6.57
N GLN A 523 0.89 -22.45 6.56
CA GLN A 523 1.21 -23.25 5.37
C GLN A 523 -0.01 -24.03 4.86
N GLU A 524 -0.86 -24.52 5.76
CA GLU A 524 -2.10 -25.20 5.41
C GLU A 524 -3.06 -24.30 4.63
N THR A 525 -3.27 -23.07 5.10
CA THR A 525 -4.11 -22.09 4.40
C THR A 525 -3.57 -21.80 3.00
N ARG A 526 -2.24 -21.62 2.86
CA ARG A 526 -1.59 -21.44 1.55
C ARG A 526 -1.82 -22.62 0.63
N ARG A 527 -1.63 -23.84 1.13
CA ARG A 527 -1.83 -25.08 0.36
C ARG A 527 -3.27 -25.20 -0.12
N VAL A 528 -4.24 -25.07 0.79
CA VAL A 528 -5.67 -25.17 0.48
C VAL A 528 -6.09 -24.16 -0.58
N TRP A 529 -5.69 -22.90 -0.44
CA TRP A 529 -6.07 -21.86 -1.39
C TRP A 529 -5.45 -22.05 -2.77
N ARG A 530 -4.19 -22.50 -2.82
CA ARG A 530 -3.52 -22.84 -4.08
C ARG A 530 -4.14 -24.05 -4.76
N GLU A 531 -4.36 -25.13 -4.03
CA GLU A 531 -4.80 -26.43 -4.59
C GLU A 531 -6.29 -26.48 -4.91
N ARG A 532 -7.16 -25.95 -4.03
CA ARG A 532 -8.63 -25.99 -4.25
C ARG A 532 -9.13 -24.83 -5.10
N PHE A 533 -8.59 -23.63 -4.92
CA PHE A 533 -9.13 -22.42 -5.55
C PHE A 533 -8.25 -21.83 -6.65
N GLY A 534 -7.01 -22.34 -6.83
CA GLY A 534 -6.06 -21.81 -7.81
C GLY A 534 -5.59 -20.39 -7.51
N ALA A 535 -5.75 -19.92 -6.27
CA ALA A 535 -5.44 -18.55 -5.87
C ALA A 535 -4.20 -18.52 -4.98
N GLU A 536 -3.19 -17.75 -5.39
CA GLU A 536 -1.99 -17.55 -4.57
C GLU A 536 -2.25 -16.56 -3.43
N ILE A 537 -1.82 -16.93 -2.22
CA ILE A 537 -1.80 -16.00 -1.08
C ILE A 537 -0.45 -15.28 -1.06
N ILE A 538 -0.48 -13.97 -1.27
CA ILE A 538 0.68 -13.10 -1.08
C ILE A 538 0.56 -12.42 0.29
N GLU A 539 1.54 -12.68 1.16
CA GLU A 539 1.56 -12.12 2.52
C GLU A 539 2.25 -10.76 2.54
N GLY A 540 1.69 -9.82 3.30
CA GLY A 540 2.24 -8.50 3.53
C GLY A 540 2.24 -8.11 5.00
N TYR A 541 3.14 -7.19 5.33
CA TYR A 541 3.29 -6.62 6.66
C TYR A 541 2.87 -5.16 6.65
N GLY A 542 2.21 -4.75 7.71
CA GLY A 542 1.75 -3.40 7.87
C GLY A 542 1.21 -3.12 9.27
N LEU A 543 1.03 -1.84 9.54
CA LEU A 543 0.58 -1.29 10.80
C LEU A 543 -0.18 0.00 10.51
N THR A 544 -1.13 0.37 11.37
CA THR A 544 -1.98 1.55 11.17
C THR A 544 -1.15 2.82 10.98
N GLU A 545 -0.04 2.92 11.71
CA GLU A 545 0.91 4.03 11.70
C GLU A 545 1.66 4.21 10.38
N ALA A 546 1.59 3.23 9.47
CA ALA A 546 2.20 3.26 8.13
C ALA A 546 1.16 3.20 6.98
N ALA A 547 -0.12 3.42 7.32
CA ALA A 547 -1.23 3.63 6.42
C ALA A 547 -1.69 2.55 5.40
N PRO A 548 -1.61 1.20 5.60
CA PRO A 548 -0.83 0.43 6.55
C PRO A 548 0.38 -0.31 5.96
N VAL A 549 0.45 -0.50 4.64
CA VAL A 549 1.32 -1.52 4.05
C VAL A 549 2.77 -1.06 4.06
N VAL A 550 3.67 -1.88 4.60
CA VAL A 550 5.12 -1.59 4.68
C VAL A 550 5.90 -2.49 3.74
N ALA A 551 5.58 -3.78 3.73
CA ALA A 551 6.19 -4.77 2.85
C ALA A 551 5.12 -5.72 2.31
N VAL A 552 5.34 -6.25 1.11
CA VAL A 552 4.41 -7.22 0.51
C VAL A 552 5.13 -8.20 -0.41
N ASN A 553 4.74 -9.47 -0.35
CA ASN A 553 5.08 -10.43 -1.39
C ASN A 553 4.33 -10.08 -2.68
N THR A 554 4.85 -10.51 -3.81
CA THR A 554 4.24 -10.25 -5.12
C THR A 554 4.15 -11.56 -5.89
N ALA A 555 3.31 -11.64 -6.91
CA ALA A 555 3.12 -12.85 -7.72
C ALA A 555 4.44 -13.36 -8.33
N THR A 556 5.40 -12.49 -8.62
CA THR A 556 6.72 -12.88 -9.16
C THR A 556 7.85 -12.87 -8.13
N HIS A 557 7.66 -12.21 -6.99
CA HIS A 557 8.61 -12.20 -5.86
C HIS A 557 7.86 -12.60 -4.59
N ASN A 558 7.54 -13.89 -4.51
CA ASN A 558 6.88 -14.49 -3.35
C ASN A 558 7.85 -15.45 -2.65
N ARG A 559 7.90 -15.40 -1.33
CA ARG A 559 8.59 -16.38 -0.49
C ARG A 559 7.74 -16.68 0.73
N ASP A 560 7.24 -17.91 0.82
CA ASP A 560 6.48 -18.39 1.98
C ASP A 560 7.30 -18.20 3.26
N GLY A 561 6.64 -17.76 4.34
CA GLY A 561 7.28 -17.42 5.62
C GLY A 561 7.93 -16.04 5.67
N THR A 562 7.85 -15.24 4.59
CA THR A 562 8.27 -13.84 4.58
C THR A 562 7.08 -12.94 4.30
N VAL A 563 7.22 -11.65 4.57
CA VAL A 563 6.22 -10.61 4.26
C VAL A 563 6.59 -9.82 3.00
N GLY A 564 7.51 -10.36 2.20
CA GLY A 564 7.99 -9.75 0.97
C GLY A 564 8.97 -8.60 1.21
N ARG A 565 8.95 -7.63 0.30
CA ARG A 565 9.95 -6.55 0.23
C ARG A 565 9.30 -5.20 0.54
N LEU A 566 10.10 -4.26 1.05
CA LEU A 566 9.61 -2.91 1.37
C LEU A 566 8.96 -2.23 0.16
N LEU A 567 7.86 -1.52 0.43
CA LEU A 567 7.24 -0.64 -0.56
C LEU A 567 8.16 0.55 -0.90
N PRO A 568 8.07 1.09 -2.12
CA PRO A 568 8.97 2.16 -2.57
C PRO A 568 8.87 3.41 -1.70
N GLY A 569 10.00 4.10 -1.49
CA GLY A 569 10.05 5.32 -0.67
C GLY A 569 9.95 5.08 0.85
N ILE A 570 9.76 3.84 1.30
CA ILE A 570 9.95 3.45 2.71
C ILE A 570 11.43 3.12 2.93
N ARG A 571 11.99 3.66 3.99
CA ARG A 571 13.32 3.32 4.50
C ARG A 571 13.17 2.56 5.81
N MET A 572 14.08 1.62 6.04
CA MET A 572 14.20 0.91 7.31
C MET A 572 15.56 1.16 7.95
N ARG A 573 15.58 1.06 9.28
CA ARG A 573 16.78 0.95 10.10
C ARG A 573 16.55 -0.19 11.07
N LEU A 574 17.51 -1.11 11.15
CA LEU A 574 17.48 -2.20 12.12
C LEU A 574 18.40 -1.86 13.28
N GLU A 575 17.82 -1.70 14.46
CA GLU A 575 18.58 -1.52 15.70
C GLU A 575 18.90 -2.90 16.29
N PRO A 576 20.18 -3.22 16.55
CA PRO A 576 20.55 -4.49 17.16
C PRO A 576 19.84 -4.72 18.50
N VAL A 577 19.37 -5.95 18.73
CA VAL A 577 18.71 -6.35 19.98
C VAL A 577 19.57 -7.41 20.67
N GLU A 578 19.93 -7.18 21.93
CA GLU A 578 20.69 -8.15 22.73
C GLU A 578 19.95 -9.51 22.75
N GLY A 579 20.66 -10.60 22.47
CA GLY A 579 20.09 -11.96 22.45
C GLY A 579 19.38 -12.35 21.15
N VAL A 580 19.32 -11.47 20.13
CA VAL A 580 18.85 -11.80 18.77
C VAL A 580 20.07 -11.85 17.84
N SER A 581 20.40 -13.04 17.35
CA SER A 581 21.56 -13.27 16.47
C SER A 581 21.33 -12.79 15.02
N GLU A 582 20.11 -12.96 14.51
CA GLU A 582 19.73 -12.59 13.15
C GLU A 582 18.54 -11.62 13.15
N GLY A 583 18.81 -10.35 12.88
CA GLY A 583 17.79 -9.31 12.76
C GLY A 583 17.95 -8.15 13.75
N GLY A 584 16.95 -7.30 13.81
CA GLY A 584 16.94 -6.15 14.71
C GLY A 584 15.56 -5.53 14.83
N ARG A 585 15.41 -4.61 15.78
CA ARG A 585 14.20 -3.83 15.98
C ARG A 585 14.00 -2.91 14.79
N LEU A 586 12.81 -2.99 14.19
CA LEU A 586 12.49 -2.30 12.96
C LEU A 586 12.07 -0.85 13.24
N TRP A 587 12.82 0.08 12.65
CA TRP A 587 12.50 1.50 12.60
C TRP A 587 12.20 1.89 11.15
N LEU A 588 11.16 2.70 10.94
CA LEU A 588 10.69 3.09 9.61
C LEU A 588 10.72 4.60 9.39
N SER A 589 10.92 5.02 8.14
CA SER A 589 10.76 6.39 7.66
C SER A 589 10.15 6.36 6.26
N GLY A 590 9.12 7.16 5.99
CA GLY A 590 8.49 7.18 4.68
C GLY A 590 7.31 8.15 4.60
N PRO A 591 6.84 8.48 3.38
CA PRO A 591 5.73 9.41 3.17
C PRO A 591 4.37 8.89 3.67
N ASN A 592 4.26 7.59 3.92
CA ASN A 592 3.08 6.91 4.43
C ASN A 592 2.97 6.86 5.96
N LEU A 593 4.02 7.29 6.69
CA LEU A 593 3.98 7.31 8.14
C LEU A 593 3.00 8.36 8.66
N MET A 594 2.30 8.01 9.73
CA MET A 594 1.34 8.85 10.41
C MET A 594 1.90 10.22 10.78
N MET A 595 1.00 11.17 10.99
CA MET A 595 1.37 12.47 11.54
C MET A 595 1.80 12.34 13.00
N GLY A 596 1.20 11.42 13.75
CA GLY A 596 1.42 11.25 15.18
C GLY A 596 0.22 10.59 15.88
N TYR A 597 0.28 10.58 17.21
CA TYR A 597 -0.80 10.04 18.05
C TYR A 597 -1.58 11.16 18.76
N MET A 598 -2.85 10.90 19.05
CA MET A 598 -3.54 11.48 20.19
C MET A 598 -3.74 10.38 21.23
N THR A 599 -3.54 10.70 22.51
CA THR A 599 -3.60 9.72 23.62
C THR A 599 -4.61 10.17 24.66
N ALA A 600 -5.08 9.23 25.49
CA ALA A 600 -6.13 9.52 26.46
C ALA A 600 -5.70 10.53 27.54
N ASP A 601 -4.41 10.62 27.84
CA ASP A 601 -3.81 11.61 28.75
C ASP A 601 -3.65 13.01 28.11
N ARG A 602 -3.67 13.10 26.78
CA ARG A 602 -3.63 14.34 26.01
C ARG A 602 -4.68 14.33 24.90
N PRO A 603 -5.98 14.34 25.26
CA PRO A 603 -7.07 14.27 24.29
C PRO A 603 -7.03 15.48 23.34
N GLY A 604 -7.27 15.25 22.05
CA GLY A 604 -7.27 16.28 21.01
C GLY A 604 -5.89 16.85 20.64
N GLU A 605 -4.84 16.59 21.44
CA GLU A 605 -3.48 17.07 21.19
C GLU A 605 -2.71 16.06 20.33
N LEU A 606 -2.38 16.46 19.10
CA LEU A 606 -1.51 15.66 18.22
C LEU A 606 -0.07 15.71 18.73
N GLN A 607 0.45 14.57 19.15
CA GLN A 607 1.86 14.34 19.45
C GLN A 607 2.56 13.90 18.15
N PRO A 608 3.33 14.79 17.49
CA PRO A 608 3.85 14.53 16.17
C PRO A 608 4.90 13.42 16.18
N LEU A 609 4.98 12.67 15.08
CA LEU A 609 6.08 11.75 14.85
C LEU A 609 7.37 12.51 14.58
N GLU A 610 8.41 12.26 15.37
CA GLU A 610 9.74 12.83 15.17
C GLU A 610 10.71 11.78 14.59
N GLY A 611 11.22 12.05 13.38
CA GLY A 611 12.28 11.23 12.77
C GLY A 611 11.83 9.83 12.33
N TRP A 612 12.36 8.80 12.98
CA TRP A 612 12.09 7.39 12.66
C TRP A 612 11.01 6.83 13.57
N TYR A 613 10.06 6.10 13.01
CA TYR A 613 9.02 5.41 13.77
C TYR A 613 9.48 4.02 14.20
N ASP A 614 9.46 3.74 15.49
CA ASP A 614 9.71 2.42 16.06
C ASP A 614 8.46 1.54 15.96
N THR A 615 8.53 0.44 15.21
CA THR A 615 7.39 -0.46 15.08
C THR A 615 7.17 -1.36 16.29
N GLY A 616 8.20 -1.52 17.13
CA GLY A 616 8.22 -2.52 18.20
C GLY A 616 8.34 -3.96 17.70
N ASP A 617 8.46 -4.18 16.39
CA ASP A 617 8.66 -5.50 15.79
C ASP A 617 10.15 -5.78 15.55
N ILE A 618 10.55 -7.03 15.72
CA ILE A 618 11.90 -7.53 15.39
C ILE A 618 11.79 -8.27 14.07
N VAL A 619 12.68 -7.92 13.14
CA VAL A 619 12.69 -8.50 11.79
C VAL A 619 14.08 -8.90 11.40
N SER A 620 14.17 -9.98 10.61
CA SER A 620 15.36 -10.30 9.84
C SER A 620 15.08 -10.04 8.36
N VAL A 621 16.13 -9.76 7.59
CA VAL A 621 15.99 -9.49 6.16
C VAL A 621 17.14 -10.15 5.40
N ASP A 622 16.79 -10.85 4.34
CA ASP A 622 17.74 -11.69 3.62
C ASP A 622 18.47 -10.99 2.46
N ARG A 623 19.30 -11.75 1.75
CA ARG A 623 20.09 -11.27 0.59
C ARG A 623 19.27 -10.84 -0.61
N GLU A 624 18.00 -11.20 -0.66
CA GLU A 624 17.11 -10.78 -1.73
C GLU A 624 16.20 -9.62 -1.29
N GLY A 625 16.31 -9.19 -0.03
CA GLY A 625 15.54 -8.09 0.56
C GLY A 625 14.18 -8.53 1.09
N PHE A 626 13.93 -9.84 1.23
CA PHE A 626 12.70 -10.33 1.84
C PHE A 626 12.78 -10.18 3.35
N VAL A 627 11.73 -9.60 3.92
CA VAL A 627 11.59 -9.34 5.34
C VAL A 627 10.86 -10.51 6.00
N THR A 628 11.38 -11.00 7.11
CA THR A 628 10.74 -12.00 7.97
C THR A 628 10.45 -11.38 9.32
N ILE A 629 9.19 -11.45 9.77
CA ILE A 629 8.79 -10.98 11.08
C ILE A 629 9.16 -12.06 12.11
N GLN A 630 10.08 -11.74 13.02
CA GLN A 630 10.53 -12.66 14.07
C GLN A 630 9.61 -12.61 15.30
N GLY A 631 8.92 -11.48 15.51
CA GLY A 631 7.96 -11.27 16.59
C GLY A 631 7.98 -9.82 17.08
N ARG A 632 7.18 -9.53 18.12
CA ARG A 632 7.23 -8.23 18.82
C ARG A 632 8.29 -8.25 19.89
N ALA A 633 9.08 -7.19 20.04
CA ALA A 633 10.12 -7.10 21.07
C ALA A 633 9.59 -7.39 22.49
N LYS A 634 8.37 -6.94 22.82
CA LYS A 634 7.69 -7.23 24.10
C LYS A 634 7.18 -8.68 24.25
N ARG A 635 7.26 -9.50 23.21
CA ARG A 635 6.78 -10.89 23.13
C ARG A 635 7.95 -11.86 22.92
N PHE A 636 9.12 -11.51 23.42
CA PHE A 636 10.25 -12.42 23.56
C PHE A 636 10.43 -12.78 25.04
N ALA A 637 10.73 -14.04 25.30
CA ALA A 637 11.21 -14.50 26.59
C ALA A 637 12.74 -14.41 26.63
N LYS A 638 13.31 -13.82 27.69
CA LYS A 638 14.76 -13.78 27.92
C LYS A 638 15.18 -14.98 28.76
N ILE A 639 15.65 -16.04 28.09
CA ILE A 639 15.97 -17.32 28.72
C ILE A 639 17.47 -17.57 28.60
N ALA A 640 18.17 -17.62 29.73
CA ALA A 640 19.61 -17.83 29.82
C ALA A 640 20.44 -16.87 28.95
N GLY A 641 19.94 -15.64 28.74
CA GLY A 641 20.61 -14.62 27.91
C GLY A 641 20.20 -14.61 26.43
N GLU A 642 19.43 -15.60 25.97
CA GLU A 642 18.87 -15.64 24.61
C GLU A 642 17.43 -15.11 24.57
N MET A 643 17.07 -14.46 23.46
CA MET A 643 15.71 -13.96 23.24
C MET A 643 14.93 -14.97 22.40
N VAL A 644 13.96 -15.63 23.02
CA VAL A 644 13.07 -16.60 22.35
C VAL A 644 11.74 -15.96 21.99
N SER A 645 11.38 -15.94 20.70
CA SER A 645 10.09 -15.41 20.25
C SER A 645 8.94 -16.30 20.71
N LEU A 646 8.04 -15.76 21.54
CA LEU A 646 6.83 -16.47 21.98
C LEU A 646 5.88 -16.76 20.80
N GLY A 647 5.87 -15.89 19.79
CA GLY A 647 5.09 -16.11 18.57
C GLY A 647 5.62 -17.28 17.73
N ALA A 648 6.94 -17.45 17.65
CA ALA A 648 7.54 -18.60 16.96
C ALA A 648 7.20 -19.93 17.67
N VAL A 649 7.16 -19.91 19.00
CA VAL A 649 6.70 -21.05 19.81
C VAL A 649 5.24 -21.36 19.54
N GLU A 650 4.38 -20.34 19.48
CA GLU A 650 2.97 -20.51 19.13
C GLU A 650 2.80 -21.13 17.74
N MET A 651 3.57 -20.70 16.74
CA MET A 651 3.55 -21.29 15.40
C MET A 651 3.97 -22.76 15.39
N LEU A 652 5.02 -23.12 16.13
CA LEU A 652 5.48 -24.50 16.27
C LEU A 652 4.39 -25.39 16.89
N VAL A 653 3.80 -24.93 18.00
CA VAL A 653 2.76 -25.66 18.73
C VAL A 653 1.49 -25.77 17.87
N GLN A 654 1.12 -24.71 17.17
CA GLN A 654 -0.02 -24.71 16.25
C GLN A 654 0.17 -25.72 15.11
N ALA A 655 1.39 -25.92 14.62
CA ALA A 655 1.66 -26.92 13.59
C ALA A 655 1.51 -28.37 14.11
N LEU A 656 1.77 -28.61 15.39
CA LEU A 656 1.57 -29.89 16.04
C LEU A 656 0.10 -30.17 16.38
N TRP A 657 -0.63 -29.15 16.86
CA TRP A 657 -2.06 -29.24 17.22
C TRP A 657 -2.87 -28.17 16.45
N PRO A 658 -3.18 -28.38 15.16
CA PRO A 658 -3.74 -27.34 14.28
C PRO A 658 -5.16 -26.90 14.59
N GLU A 659 -5.96 -27.77 15.21
CA GLU A 659 -7.37 -27.50 15.53
C GLU A 659 -7.57 -26.85 16.91
N GLU A 660 -6.47 -26.62 17.64
CA GLU A 660 -6.47 -26.13 19.01
C GLU A 660 -5.94 -24.69 19.08
N HIS A 661 -6.24 -23.99 20.17
CA HIS A 661 -5.80 -22.63 20.42
C HIS A 661 -4.67 -22.60 21.45
N HIS A 662 -3.60 -21.87 21.13
CA HIS A 662 -2.36 -21.85 21.92
C HIS A 662 -1.91 -20.42 22.24
N ALA A 663 -1.35 -20.23 23.43
CA ALA A 663 -0.69 -19.01 23.85
C ALA A 663 0.61 -19.36 24.59
N ALA A 664 1.74 -18.86 24.09
CA ALA A 664 3.02 -18.95 24.78
C ALA A 664 3.21 -17.69 25.65
N VAL A 665 3.56 -17.89 26.91
CA VAL A 665 3.81 -16.82 27.88
C VAL A 665 5.14 -17.04 28.59
N ALA A 666 5.85 -15.95 28.85
CA ALA A 666 7.07 -15.97 29.65
C ALA A 666 6.74 -15.79 31.13
N VAL A 667 7.26 -16.67 31.98
CA VAL A 667 7.16 -16.57 33.45
C VAL A 667 8.55 -16.56 34.07
N PRO A 668 8.73 -15.98 35.27
CA PRO A 668 10.03 -15.95 35.94
C PRO A 668 10.59 -17.36 36.20
N ASP A 669 11.90 -17.53 36.03
CA ASP A 669 12.66 -18.74 36.35
C ASP A 669 13.94 -18.38 37.11
N LYS A 670 14.18 -19.01 38.27
CA LYS A 670 15.31 -18.68 39.14
C LYS A 670 16.68 -18.93 38.52
N ARG A 671 16.79 -19.85 37.56
CA ARG A 671 18.08 -20.26 36.95
C ARG A 671 18.29 -19.62 35.59
N LYS A 672 17.24 -19.51 34.79
CA LYS A 672 17.28 -19.04 33.41
C LYS A 672 16.80 -17.59 33.25
N GLY A 673 16.37 -16.93 34.32
CA GLY A 673 15.73 -15.61 34.28
C GLY A 673 14.24 -15.74 33.97
N GLU A 674 13.93 -16.29 32.79
CA GLU A 674 12.56 -16.64 32.39
C GLU A 674 12.48 -18.08 31.87
N ARG A 675 11.27 -18.62 31.79
CA ARG A 675 10.95 -19.85 31.06
C ARG A 675 9.61 -19.69 30.33
N ILE A 676 9.39 -20.50 29.30
CA ILE A 676 8.15 -20.47 28.51
C ILE A 676 7.16 -21.48 29.06
N VAL A 677 5.91 -21.02 29.25
CA VAL A 677 4.76 -21.86 29.55
C VAL A 677 3.81 -21.80 28.36
N LEU A 678 3.33 -22.97 27.93
CA LEU A 678 2.28 -23.08 26.94
C LEU A 678 0.92 -23.13 27.63
N VAL A 679 0.04 -22.18 27.33
CA VAL A 679 -1.39 -22.23 27.68
C VAL A 679 -2.14 -22.74 26.45
N THR A 680 -2.92 -23.82 26.56
CA THR A 680 -3.52 -24.47 25.39
C THR A 680 -4.90 -25.05 25.65
N THR A 681 -5.76 -25.07 24.62
CA THR A 681 -7.03 -25.82 24.62
C THR A 681 -6.86 -27.30 24.31
N ALA A 682 -5.67 -27.73 23.85
CA ALA A 682 -5.35 -29.11 23.56
C ALA A 682 -5.33 -29.95 24.84
N THR A 683 -6.45 -30.59 25.17
CA THR A 683 -6.61 -31.39 26.39
C THR A 683 -5.64 -32.58 26.47
N ASN A 684 -5.27 -33.14 25.32
CA ASN A 684 -4.29 -34.21 25.17
C ASN A 684 -2.85 -33.73 24.95
N ALA A 685 -2.57 -32.42 25.10
CA ALA A 685 -1.21 -31.90 24.94
C ALA A 685 -0.23 -32.61 25.89
N ASP A 686 0.89 -33.07 25.31
CA ASP A 686 1.96 -33.81 25.98
C ASP A 686 3.31 -33.12 25.72
N PRO A 687 4.06 -32.73 26.77
CA PRO A 687 5.38 -32.12 26.61
C PRO A 687 6.38 -32.96 25.83
N GLU A 688 6.34 -34.30 25.96
CA GLU A 688 7.27 -35.17 25.23
C GLU A 688 6.96 -35.21 23.73
N GLN A 689 5.68 -35.24 23.36
CA GLN A 689 5.25 -35.08 21.97
C GLN A 689 5.75 -33.76 21.38
N LEU A 690 5.59 -32.66 22.12
CA LEU A 690 6.04 -31.33 21.68
C LEU A 690 7.56 -31.25 21.53
N ARG A 691 8.31 -31.87 22.45
CA ARG A 691 9.78 -31.95 22.38
C ARG A 691 10.27 -32.77 21.18
N LEU A 692 9.65 -33.91 20.91
CA LEU A 692 9.98 -34.74 19.74
C LEU A 692 9.68 -33.98 18.44
N TYR A 693 8.53 -33.31 18.38
CA TYR A 693 8.16 -32.48 17.23
C TYR A 693 9.12 -31.31 17.03
N GLY A 694 9.47 -30.59 18.09
CA GLY A 694 10.44 -29.50 18.04
C GLY A 694 11.81 -29.95 17.52
N LYS A 695 12.29 -31.10 17.99
CA LYS A 695 13.54 -31.69 17.48
C LYS A 695 13.45 -32.05 16.00
N GLN A 696 12.32 -32.59 15.53
CA GLN A 696 12.09 -32.88 14.11
C GLN A 696 12.03 -31.61 13.26
N ALA A 697 11.43 -30.54 13.79
CA ALA A 697 11.35 -29.23 13.16
C ALA A 697 12.68 -28.44 13.21
N GLY A 698 13.70 -28.96 13.90
CA GLY A 698 15.02 -28.33 14.01
C GLY A 698 15.06 -27.08 14.89
N VAL A 699 14.09 -26.88 15.79
CA VAL A 699 14.09 -25.75 16.72
C VAL A 699 15.01 -26.02 17.91
N ALA A 700 15.56 -24.95 18.51
CA ALA A 700 16.38 -25.06 19.71
C ALA A 700 15.54 -25.57 20.90
N ASP A 701 16.14 -26.40 21.77
CA ASP A 701 15.47 -26.99 22.93
C ASP A 701 14.90 -25.91 23.88
N LEU A 702 15.59 -24.77 23.96
CA LEU A 702 15.17 -23.57 24.70
C LEU A 702 13.80 -23.00 24.25
N MET A 703 13.42 -23.24 22.98
CA MET A 703 12.15 -22.78 22.42
C MET A 703 10.97 -23.69 22.78
N VAL A 704 11.23 -24.93 23.20
CA VAL A 704 10.19 -25.92 23.45
C VAL A 704 9.64 -25.71 24.88
N PRO A 705 8.36 -25.37 25.05
CA PRO A 705 7.74 -25.29 26.37
C PRO A 705 7.73 -26.66 27.06
N HIS A 706 8.24 -26.71 28.29
CA HIS A 706 8.14 -27.92 29.12
C HIS A 706 6.90 -27.90 30.01
N ASP A 707 6.47 -26.70 30.43
CA ASP A 707 5.28 -26.51 31.24
C ASP A 707 4.08 -26.24 30.33
N ILE A 708 3.04 -27.08 30.44
CA ILE A 708 1.80 -26.96 29.67
C ILE A 708 0.63 -26.77 30.65
N VAL A 709 -0.07 -25.65 30.49
CA VAL A 709 -1.29 -25.29 31.20
C VAL A 709 -2.47 -25.52 30.27
N LYS A 710 -3.35 -26.44 30.65
CA LYS A 710 -4.51 -26.84 29.84
C LYS A 710 -5.74 -26.06 30.30
N VAL A 711 -6.42 -25.41 29.36
CA VAL A 711 -7.62 -24.59 29.61
C VAL A 711 -8.75 -25.02 28.70
N SER A 712 -10.00 -24.78 29.09
CA SER A 712 -11.15 -25.03 28.20
C SER A 712 -11.21 -24.02 27.06
N GLU A 713 -10.83 -22.77 27.34
CA GLU A 713 -10.82 -21.66 26.38
C GLU A 713 -9.64 -20.73 26.69
N LEU A 714 -9.04 -20.12 25.66
CA LEU A 714 -8.04 -19.07 25.86
C LEU A 714 -8.70 -17.74 26.21
N PRO A 715 -8.12 -16.95 27.14
CA PRO A 715 -8.60 -15.61 27.40
C PRO A 715 -8.37 -14.73 26.18
N VAL A 716 -9.38 -13.93 25.82
CA VAL A 716 -9.35 -12.99 24.69
C VAL A 716 -9.74 -11.58 25.15
N LEU A 717 -9.15 -10.58 24.51
CA LEU A 717 -9.53 -9.17 24.67
C LEU A 717 -10.88 -8.93 24.01
N GLY A 718 -11.53 -7.79 24.34
CA GLY A 718 -12.77 -7.36 23.68
C GLY A 718 -12.65 -7.21 22.15
N SER A 719 -11.43 -7.14 21.60
CA SER A 719 -11.15 -7.15 20.16
C SER A 719 -11.09 -8.55 19.53
N GLY A 720 -11.28 -9.63 20.29
CA GLY A 720 -11.15 -11.02 19.85
C GLY A 720 -9.72 -11.56 19.70
N LYS A 721 -8.71 -10.79 20.11
CA LYS A 721 -7.29 -11.24 20.12
C LYS A 721 -6.97 -11.90 21.46
N THR A 722 -6.02 -12.84 21.49
CA THR A 722 -5.54 -13.47 22.74
C THR A 722 -5.12 -12.42 23.78
N ASP A 723 -5.65 -12.53 24.99
CA ASP A 723 -5.25 -11.73 26.15
C ASP A 723 -4.07 -12.41 26.86
N TYR A 724 -2.86 -12.05 26.41
CA TYR A 724 -1.62 -12.58 26.95
C TYR A 724 -1.36 -12.18 28.40
N VAL A 725 -1.95 -11.09 28.89
CA VAL A 725 -1.79 -10.67 30.29
C VAL A 725 -2.55 -11.64 31.19
N THR A 726 -3.80 -11.91 30.85
CA THR A 726 -4.62 -12.88 31.56
C THR A 726 -4.07 -14.30 31.41
N ALA A 727 -3.64 -14.71 30.22
CA ALA A 727 -3.03 -16.02 30.00
C ALA A 727 -1.76 -16.21 30.85
N ARG A 728 -0.92 -15.17 30.96
CA ARG A 728 0.28 -15.20 31.81
C ARG A 728 -0.07 -15.33 33.28
N ARG A 729 -1.10 -14.61 33.75
CA ARG A 729 -1.59 -14.74 35.13
C ARG A 729 -2.09 -16.15 35.40
N MET A 730 -2.92 -16.72 34.52
CA MET A 730 -3.39 -18.11 34.64
C MET A 730 -2.22 -19.10 34.73
N ALA A 731 -1.17 -18.90 33.94
CA ALA A 731 0.03 -19.74 33.99
C ALA A 731 0.78 -19.63 35.32
N ILE A 732 0.92 -18.41 35.86
CA ILE A 732 1.57 -18.16 37.16
C ILE A 732 0.77 -18.81 38.29
N ASP A 733 -0.55 -18.62 38.30
CA ASP A 733 -1.45 -19.13 39.33
C ASP A 733 -1.46 -20.66 39.36
N GLN A 734 -1.60 -21.31 38.20
CA GLN A 734 -1.65 -22.77 38.12
C GLN A 734 -0.30 -23.45 38.42
N LEU A 735 0.82 -22.79 38.09
CA LEU A 735 2.15 -23.30 38.38
C LEU A 735 2.64 -22.93 39.79
N GLY A 736 1.83 -22.22 40.59
CA GLY A 736 2.17 -21.82 41.95
C GLY A 736 3.39 -20.91 42.01
N LEU A 737 3.54 -20.00 41.03
CA LEU A 737 4.69 -19.11 40.90
C LEU A 737 4.52 -17.77 41.64
N GLU A 738 3.42 -17.58 42.38
CA GLU A 738 3.25 -16.42 43.25
C GLU A 738 4.12 -16.53 44.52
N ALA A 739 4.96 -15.50 44.71
CA ALA A 739 5.87 -15.24 45.83
C ALA A 739 7.13 -16.13 45.96
N ALA A 740 8.22 -15.69 45.31
CA ALA A 740 9.56 -15.70 45.90
C ALA A 740 10.26 -14.37 45.60
#